data_AF-A0A9D9A284-F1
#
_entry.id   AF-A0A9D9A284-F1
#
_cell.length_a   1.000
_cell.length_b   1.000
_cell.length_c   1.000
_cell.angle_alpha   90.00
_cell.angle_beta   90.00
_cell.angle_gamma   90.00
#
_symmetry.space_group_name_H-M   'P 1'
#
loop_
_entity.id
_entity.type
_entity.pdbx_description
1 polymer ?
#
loop_
_entity_poly.entity_id
_entity_poly.type
_entity_poly.pdbx_seq_one_letter_code
_entity_poly.pdbx_strand_id
1 'polypeptide(L)'
;MKEEMEVNLIDDEKEYDIEKIGSYGKFSTKTSYPIEYILTSLRPDQLSEYLTFAKDVRPKEIDFDLLMQRDLDEDRVRNEIAPYLDPDTYTDPKNPDSSLPRALFFPPLLVAVAPVEGKSMGGYYDNEVCSFSDNKKLAYRKWGDNLFKITYQVSNSATAPLINSYDANGDSVNIKVKPGQVLFEGWRSKKSSPGIRLIVIDGQHRLKALQDIYERKPEAIDDLQVPVCLLFAPNSQDRLKDKGVLSVPEVFRQLFVDVNNTAETVGGHFNILLSDNNIGSLVCRQFCSNLLKKEDGKKRLSVVEWNTKKAKDSSNVVRKYSLTSIGVIEKALRECFKKSPSELEYWLNLKAVESNLYPDDEEKGSIECPVVDWDTFNSVQRKCLAEQVNKYAVPLFENIFFGSKPYKKAFEIFDQELIKLEQKLEDDKKGLTVYTPAYEQIVDYMQIPDDKQRDNKEALAVVKAIGNAVEEKLEDSGLRILQYALYQRALVAFWFELLQVGNIFNVDPEIITKILISILDEQHSDEMKGVLSYKRGYMQYSVFQGSTIITLEETRKALKNLFLSFLGREQTLAHIQDIVKDTGINDHDFLAKLKEKGDLAPSEFIKSFEKGFIKDFKRTYTLNQSLSPAEKDKIQQAEAKQKQHKKEYRDKTRAKEDISHEFDDLVGSYSIKTRERASAELKEALNLSLDIISEDSYEEYGDEEA
;
A
#
# COMPACT_ATOMS: atom_id res chain seq x y z
N MET A 1 -36.78 29.14 48.90
CA MET A 1 -36.92 29.80 47.59
C MET A 1 -35.61 29.58 46.84
N LYS A 2 -35.58 28.59 45.95
CA LYS A 2 -34.52 28.39 44.97
C LYS A 2 -35.07 28.97 43.67
N GLU A 3 -34.47 30.03 43.16
CA GLU A 3 -34.78 30.51 41.81
C GLU A 3 -34.18 29.52 40.81
N GLU A 4 -35.06 28.84 40.08
CA GLU A 4 -34.74 28.13 38.86
C GLU A 4 -34.33 29.17 37.81
N MET A 5 -33.07 29.09 37.38
CA MET A 5 -32.56 29.91 36.29
C MET A 5 -32.92 29.21 34.98
N GLU A 6 -34.15 29.42 34.50
CA GLU A 6 -34.54 29.11 33.12
C GLU A 6 -33.64 29.90 32.17
N VAL A 7 -32.87 29.20 31.35
CA VAL A 7 -32.20 29.78 30.19
C VAL A 7 -33.30 30.05 29.16
N ASN A 8 -33.89 31.24 29.21
CA ASN A 8 -34.73 31.74 28.13
C ASN A 8 -33.85 31.91 26.89
N LEU A 9 -33.98 30.98 25.95
CA LEU A 9 -33.51 31.12 24.57
C LEU A 9 -34.41 32.19 23.93
N ILE A 10 -33.86 33.39 23.77
CA ILE A 10 -34.50 34.49 23.06
C ILE A 10 -34.57 34.08 21.58
N ASP A 11 -35.76 34.21 21.01
CA ASP A 11 -36.08 34.03 19.59
C ASP A 11 -35.47 35.20 18.81
N ASP A 12 -34.17 35.13 18.54
CA ASP A 12 -33.43 36.07 17.70
C ASP A 12 -33.05 35.37 16.37
N GLU A 13 -33.18 36.11 15.26
CA GLU A 13 -32.96 35.65 13.87
C GLU A 13 -31.76 34.69 13.74
N LYS A 14 -31.99 33.46 13.27
CA LYS A 14 -30.95 32.41 13.15
C LYS A 14 -29.80 32.85 12.24
N GLU A 15 -28.72 33.30 12.84
CA GLU A 15 -27.48 33.70 12.17
C GLU A 15 -26.67 32.48 11.67
N TYR A 16 -26.77 31.32 12.35
CA TYR A 16 -26.00 30.10 12.04
C TYR A 16 -26.90 28.92 11.61
N ASP A 17 -26.39 28.06 10.72
CA ASP A 17 -27.13 26.91 10.18
C ASP A 17 -27.14 25.68 11.10
N ILE A 18 -26.10 25.51 11.92
CA ILE A 18 -25.92 24.36 12.82
C ILE A 18 -25.82 24.89 14.25
N GLU A 19 -26.66 24.39 15.15
CA GLU A 19 -26.63 24.73 16.57
C GLU A 19 -26.69 23.45 17.41
N LYS A 20 -25.68 23.23 18.27
CA LYS A 20 -25.56 22.04 19.11
C LYS A 20 -25.03 22.35 20.50
N ILE A 21 -25.77 21.92 21.52
CA ILE A 21 -25.30 21.92 22.90
C ILE A 21 -24.54 20.62 23.15
N GLY A 22 -23.38 20.71 23.82
CA GLY A 22 -22.58 19.54 24.15
C GLY A 22 -21.59 19.79 25.26
N SER A 23 -20.88 18.74 25.67
CA SER A 23 -19.85 18.82 26.70
C SER A 23 -18.49 19.09 26.05
N TYR A 24 -17.85 20.20 26.43
CA TYR A 24 -16.52 20.55 25.94
C TYR A 24 -15.42 19.76 26.64
N GLY A 25 -14.40 19.36 25.88
CA GLY A 25 -13.15 18.83 26.40
C GLY A 25 -11.96 19.20 25.54
N LYS A 26 -10.77 19.00 26.10
CA LYS A 26 -9.48 19.22 25.42
C LYS A 26 -8.58 18.02 25.66
N PHE A 27 -8.03 17.49 24.58
CA PHE A 27 -7.07 16.40 24.59
C PHE A 27 -5.69 16.94 24.19
N SER A 28 -4.80 17.07 25.17
CA SER A 28 -3.42 17.53 24.95
C SER A 28 -2.50 17.07 26.08
N THR A 29 -1.31 16.58 25.75
CA THR A 29 -0.19 16.35 26.68
C THR A 29 0.88 17.44 26.48
N LYS A 30 2.00 17.38 27.21
CA LYS A 30 3.09 18.38 27.08
C LYS A 30 3.72 18.43 25.68
N THR A 31 3.63 17.34 24.92
CA THR A 31 4.29 17.16 23.62
C THR A 31 3.32 16.90 22.47
N SER A 32 2.02 16.77 22.72
CA SER A 32 1.03 16.48 21.68
C SER A 32 0.40 17.75 21.11
N TYR A 33 0.00 17.69 19.84
CA TYR A 33 -0.83 18.73 19.24
C TYR A 33 -2.20 18.78 19.96
N PRO A 34 -2.70 19.96 20.36
CA PRO A 34 -3.95 20.04 21.12
C PRO A 34 -5.16 19.85 20.22
N ILE A 35 -6.08 18.98 20.64
CA ILE A 35 -7.38 18.77 20.01
C ILE A 35 -8.46 19.16 20.98
N GLU A 36 -9.39 19.99 20.53
CA GLU A 36 -10.58 20.35 21.30
C GLU A 36 -11.79 19.62 20.73
N TYR A 37 -12.71 19.25 21.62
CA TYR A 37 -13.86 18.44 21.24
C TYR A 37 -15.14 18.84 21.97
N ILE A 38 -16.26 18.57 21.32
CA ILE A 38 -17.61 18.73 21.87
C ILE A 38 -18.35 17.41 21.70
N LEU A 39 -18.69 16.78 22.83
CA LEU A 39 -19.56 15.59 22.85
C LEU A 39 -21.02 16.04 22.84
N THR A 40 -21.74 15.72 21.77
CA THR A 40 -23.15 16.06 21.55
C THR A 40 -23.90 14.84 21.01
N SER A 41 -25.19 15.00 20.69
CA SER A 41 -25.99 13.98 20.02
C SER A 41 -26.71 14.51 18.79
N LEU A 42 -26.88 13.65 17.80
CA LEU A 42 -27.68 13.90 16.60
C LEU A 42 -28.80 12.86 16.51
N ARG A 43 -29.97 13.30 16.06
CA ARG A 43 -31.05 12.40 15.66
C ARG A 43 -30.80 11.84 14.25
N PRO A 44 -31.41 10.72 13.84
CA PRO A 44 -31.16 10.12 12.53
C PRO A 44 -31.46 11.04 11.35
N ASP A 45 -32.53 11.84 11.41
CA ASP A 45 -32.88 12.86 10.41
C ASP A 45 -31.73 13.86 10.18
N GLN A 46 -31.04 14.20 11.26
CA GLN A 46 -29.93 15.14 11.28
C GLN A 46 -28.60 14.55 10.79
N LEU A 47 -28.46 13.23 10.73
CA LEU A 47 -27.22 12.57 10.29
C LEU A 47 -26.96 12.83 8.81
N SER A 48 -27.96 12.63 7.95
CA SER A 48 -27.87 12.93 6.52
C SER A 48 -27.85 14.43 6.23
N GLU A 49 -28.46 15.22 7.12
CA GLU A 49 -28.48 16.67 6.98
C GLU A 49 -27.10 17.28 7.29
N TYR A 50 -26.48 16.95 8.43
CA TYR A 50 -25.29 17.65 8.91
C TYR A 50 -23.99 16.92 8.65
N LEU A 51 -23.98 15.58 8.63
CA LEU A 51 -22.74 14.81 8.49
C LEU A 51 -22.44 14.52 7.03
N THR A 52 -21.16 14.65 6.68
CA THR A 52 -20.63 14.37 5.35
C THR A 52 -19.62 13.24 5.45
N PHE A 53 -19.63 12.32 4.49
CA PHE A 53 -18.57 11.31 4.41
C PHE A 53 -17.28 11.94 3.89
N ALA A 54 -16.13 11.42 4.32
CA ALA A 54 -14.84 11.86 3.78
C ALA A 54 -14.77 11.71 2.24
N LYS A 55 -15.52 10.78 1.64
CA LYS A 55 -15.59 10.60 0.17
C LYS A 55 -16.19 11.80 -0.59
N ASP A 56 -17.04 12.60 0.05
CA ASP A 56 -17.84 13.66 -0.59
C ASP A 56 -17.18 15.05 -0.57
N VAL A 57 -16.05 15.18 0.12
CA VAL A 57 -15.22 16.39 0.17
C VAL A 57 -13.92 16.14 -0.60
N ARG A 58 -13.58 17.01 -1.53
CA ARG A 58 -12.35 16.96 -2.34
C ARG A 58 -11.35 17.96 -1.77
N PRO A 59 -10.12 17.62 -1.37
CA PRO A 59 -9.08 18.64 -1.15
C PRO A 59 -8.78 19.41 -2.47
N LYS A 60 -8.30 20.68 -2.42
CA LYS A 60 -7.89 21.43 -3.66
C LYS A 60 -6.79 20.68 -4.41
N GLU A 61 -5.95 19.95 -3.68
CA GLU A 61 -4.90 19.07 -4.21
C GLU A 61 -5.22 17.63 -3.81
N ILE A 62 -5.28 16.71 -4.78
CA ILE A 62 -5.47 15.29 -4.49
C ILE A 62 -4.15 14.78 -3.89
N ASP A 63 -4.09 14.73 -2.57
CA ASP A 63 -3.03 14.06 -1.86
C ASP A 63 -3.30 12.54 -1.86
N PHE A 64 -2.31 11.75 -2.25
CA PHE A 64 -2.38 10.28 -2.22
C PHE A 64 -2.75 9.79 -0.81
N ASP A 65 -2.26 10.50 0.18
CA ASP A 65 -2.52 10.29 1.59
C ASP A 65 -3.99 10.48 1.98
N LEU A 66 -4.74 11.30 1.24
CA LEU A 66 -6.20 11.49 1.41
C LEU A 66 -7.01 10.48 0.61
N LEU A 67 -6.48 9.94 -0.50
CA LEU A 67 -7.12 8.83 -1.25
C LEU A 67 -7.19 7.54 -0.41
N MET A 68 -6.16 7.28 0.40
CA MET A 68 -6.11 6.13 1.31
C MET A 68 -7.23 6.14 2.37
N GLN A 69 -7.80 7.30 2.68
CA GLN A 69 -8.84 7.48 3.71
C GLN A 69 -10.28 7.31 3.18
N ARG A 70 -10.46 7.00 1.88
CA ARG A 70 -11.78 7.01 1.20
C ARG A 70 -12.43 5.62 1.00
N ASP A 71 -11.78 4.52 1.38
CA ASP A 71 -12.28 3.15 1.15
C ASP A 71 -13.25 2.70 2.26
N LEU A 72 -14.55 2.65 1.94
CA LEU A 72 -15.62 2.15 2.81
C LEU A 72 -15.90 0.67 2.52
N ASP A 73 -15.99 -0.15 3.57
CA ASP A 73 -16.35 -1.57 3.51
C ASP A 73 -17.88 -1.75 3.53
N GLU A 74 -18.50 -1.70 2.34
CA GLU A 74 -19.96 -1.86 2.20
C GLU A 74 -20.45 -3.27 2.55
N ASP A 75 -19.61 -4.31 2.43
CA ASP A 75 -19.96 -5.67 2.80
C ASP A 75 -20.07 -5.82 4.33
N ARG A 76 -19.16 -5.21 5.08
CA ARG A 76 -19.24 -5.14 6.55
C ARG A 76 -20.47 -4.35 7.02
N VAL A 77 -20.78 -3.24 6.35
CA VAL A 77 -22.00 -2.43 6.65
C VAL A 77 -23.25 -3.27 6.45
N ARG A 78 -23.34 -3.97 5.32
CA ARG A 78 -24.54 -4.71 4.91
C ARG A 78 -24.73 -6.01 5.69
N ASN A 79 -23.64 -6.71 6.01
CA ASN A 79 -23.72 -8.07 6.56
C ASN A 79 -23.51 -8.14 8.08
N GLU A 80 -22.89 -7.14 8.71
CA GLU A 80 -22.60 -7.17 10.15
C GLU A 80 -23.27 -6.02 10.92
N ILE A 81 -23.14 -4.78 10.44
CA ILE A 81 -23.55 -3.59 11.20
C ILE A 81 -25.05 -3.29 11.04
N ALA A 82 -25.59 -3.36 9.82
CA ALA A 82 -27.02 -3.13 9.59
C ALA A 82 -27.91 -4.20 10.25
N PRO A 83 -27.60 -5.52 10.21
CA PRO A 83 -28.37 -6.53 10.94
C PRO A 83 -28.25 -6.43 12.47
N TYR A 84 -27.17 -5.84 12.97
CA TYR A 84 -27.00 -5.57 14.40
C TYR A 84 -27.95 -4.46 14.91
N LEU A 85 -28.31 -3.52 14.03
CA LEU A 85 -29.20 -2.39 14.30
C LEU A 85 -30.68 -2.67 14.02
N ASP A 86 -31.02 -3.56 13.07
CA ASP A 86 -32.41 -3.89 12.73
C ASP A 86 -32.95 -5.01 13.65
N PRO A 87 -33.99 -4.75 14.46
CA PRO A 87 -34.57 -5.74 15.37
C PRO A 87 -35.20 -6.96 14.66
N ASP A 88 -35.59 -6.84 13.39
CA ASP A 88 -36.31 -7.91 12.66
C ASP A 88 -35.39 -8.90 11.94
N THR A 89 -34.08 -8.62 11.84
CA THR A 89 -33.15 -9.40 10.99
C THR A 89 -32.15 -10.25 11.77
N TYR A 90 -32.16 -10.18 13.11
CA TYR A 90 -31.23 -10.92 13.96
C TYR A 90 -31.84 -12.21 14.50
N THR A 91 -31.29 -13.35 14.09
CA THR A 91 -31.50 -14.65 14.75
C THR A 91 -30.24 -15.01 15.53
N ASP A 92 -30.32 -15.18 16.85
CA ASP A 92 -29.20 -15.71 17.65
C ASP A 92 -28.87 -17.14 17.15
N PRO A 93 -27.65 -17.39 16.63
CA PRO A 93 -27.25 -18.72 16.15
C PRO A 93 -27.34 -19.81 17.23
N LYS A 94 -27.34 -19.43 18.51
CA LYS A 94 -27.40 -20.36 19.65
C LYS A 94 -28.80 -20.46 20.27
N ASN A 95 -29.72 -19.55 19.96
CA ASN A 95 -31.07 -19.58 20.52
C ASN A 95 -32.10 -18.84 19.62
N PRO A 96 -32.55 -19.48 18.53
CA PRO A 96 -33.40 -18.83 17.50
C PRO A 96 -34.78 -18.38 17.99
N ASP A 97 -35.23 -18.80 19.17
CA ASP A 97 -36.55 -18.46 19.76
C ASP A 97 -36.50 -17.34 20.82
N SER A 98 -35.34 -16.72 21.10
CA SER A 98 -35.25 -15.72 22.16
C SER A 98 -35.54 -14.29 21.66
N SER A 99 -36.78 -13.83 21.83
CA SER A 99 -37.16 -12.41 21.72
C SER A 99 -36.77 -11.63 22.99
N LEU A 100 -35.50 -11.72 23.40
CA LEU A 100 -34.98 -11.01 24.57
C LEU A 100 -34.51 -9.59 24.17
N PRO A 101 -34.82 -8.55 24.96
CA PRO A 101 -34.32 -7.19 24.71
C PRO A 101 -32.79 -7.16 24.78
N ARG A 102 -32.15 -6.61 23.73
CA ARG A 102 -30.69 -6.49 23.61
C ARG A 102 -30.20 -5.14 24.15
N ALA A 103 -29.06 -5.15 24.83
CA ALA A 103 -28.32 -3.92 25.12
C ALA A 103 -27.52 -3.52 23.86
N LEU A 104 -27.93 -2.44 23.21
CA LEU A 104 -27.26 -1.87 22.03
C LEU A 104 -26.57 -0.56 22.44
N PHE A 105 -25.28 -0.44 22.14
CA PHE A 105 -24.54 0.80 22.36
C PHE A 105 -23.46 0.98 21.28
N PHE A 106 -23.48 2.12 20.61
CA PHE A 106 -22.43 2.51 19.67
C PHE A 106 -21.46 3.49 20.34
N PRO A 107 -20.15 3.32 20.12
CA PRO A 107 -19.21 4.39 20.39
C PRO A 107 -19.59 5.65 19.60
N PRO A 108 -19.28 6.86 20.11
CA PRO A 108 -19.55 8.10 19.38
C PRO A 108 -18.98 8.10 17.97
N LEU A 109 -19.66 8.75 17.03
CA LEU A 109 -19.09 9.08 15.72
C LEU A 109 -18.05 10.18 15.92
N LEU A 110 -16.83 10.00 15.41
CA LEU A 110 -15.82 11.05 15.44
C LEU A 110 -15.97 11.91 14.19
N VAL A 111 -16.13 13.21 14.39
CA VAL A 111 -16.53 14.14 13.33
C VAL A 111 -15.62 15.36 13.36
N ALA A 112 -14.84 15.55 12.30
CA ALA A 112 -14.00 16.71 12.10
C ALA A 112 -14.83 17.93 11.66
N VAL A 113 -14.63 19.07 12.31
CA VAL A 113 -15.15 20.37 11.87
C VAL A 113 -14.13 20.95 10.88
N ALA A 114 -14.38 20.85 9.58
CA ALA A 114 -13.44 21.31 8.55
C ALA A 114 -13.94 22.58 7.85
N PRO A 115 -13.07 23.59 7.62
CA PRO A 115 -13.42 24.74 6.78
C PRO A 115 -13.45 24.27 5.33
N VAL A 116 -14.48 24.64 4.59
CA VAL A 116 -14.64 24.27 3.18
C VAL A 116 -15.18 25.43 2.35
N GLU A 117 -14.84 25.41 1.07
CA GLU A 117 -15.39 26.27 0.02
C GLU A 117 -15.78 25.37 -1.15
N GLY A 118 -17.07 25.19 -1.43
CA GLY A 118 -17.46 24.23 -2.46
C GLY A 118 -17.36 22.79 -1.96
N LYS A 119 -16.73 21.95 -2.79
CA LYS A 119 -16.24 20.62 -2.37
C LYS A 119 -14.84 20.69 -1.78
N SER A 120 -14.20 21.85 -1.76
CA SER A 120 -12.81 22.02 -1.36
C SER A 120 -12.62 22.15 0.15
N MET A 121 -11.72 21.38 0.76
CA MET A 121 -11.25 21.63 2.13
C MET A 121 -10.20 22.75 2.18
N GLY A 122 -10.31 23.65 3.15
CA GLY A 122 -9.33 24.69 3.46
C GLY A 122 -8.17 24.14 4.31
N GLY A 123 -6.98 24.72 4.16
CA GLY A 123 -5.78 24.29 4.89
C GLY A 123 -5.77 24.72 6.37
N TYR A 124 -6.26 25.91 6.67
CA TYR A 124 -6.29 26.47 8.03
C TYR A 124 -7.67 27.07 8.31
N TYR A 125 -8.02 27.19 9.60
CA TYR A 125 -9.15 27.99 10.04
C TYR A 125 -8.81 29.48 9.96
N ASP A 126 -9.85 30.29 9.81
CA ASP A 126 -9.74 31.73 10.03
C ASP A 126 -9.29 32.01 11.46
N ASN A 127 -8.69 33.17 11.62
CA ASN A 127 -8.17 33.68 12.87
C ASN A 127 -9.22 33.71 13.99
N GLU A 128 -8.88 33.08 15.12
CA GLU A 128 -9.75 33.04 16.31
C GLU A 128 -9.83 34.41 17.00
N VAL A 129 -11.04 34.80 17.41
CA VAL A 129 -11.29 35.99 18.25
C VAL A 129 -12.21 35.62 19.40
N CYS A 130 -11.79 35.96 20.63
CA CYS A 130 -12.58 35.85 21.83
C CYS A 130 -13.16 37.20 22.26
N SER A 131 -14.45 37.19 22.56
CA SER A 131 -15.18 38.29 23.17
C SER A 131 -15.95 37.82 24.40
N PHE A 132 -16.41 38.77 25.21
CA PHE A 132 -17.20 38.50 26.42
C PHE A 132 -18.55 39.19 26.33
N SER A 133 -19.58 38.58 26.89
CA SER A 133 -20.86 39.25 27.15
C SER A 133 -20.67 40.47 28.06
N ASP A 134 -21.57 41.45 28.00
CA ASP A 134 -21.54 42.66 28.84
C ASP A 134 -21.42 42.37 30.34
N ASN A 135 -22.06 41.30 30.80
CA ASN A 135 -22.02 40.86 32.20
C ASN A 135 -20.81 39.95 32.55
N LYS A 136 -19.92 39.70 31.58
CA LYS A 136 -18.74 38.80 31.65
C LYS A 136 -19.04 37.37 32.12
N LYS A 137 -20.28 36.91 32.04
CA LYS A 137 -20.66 35.54 32.41
C LYS A 137 -20.47 34.56 31.25
N LEU A 138 -20.52 35.05 30.02
CA LEU A 138 -20.30 34.25 28.81
C LEU A 138 -19.05 34.73 28.08
N ALA A 139 -18.32 33.77 27.50
CA ALA A 139 -17.22 34.00 26.59
C ALA A 139 -17.54 33.37 25.24
N TYR A 140 -17.28 34.10 24.16
CA TYR A 140 -17.55 33.68 22.79
C TYR A 140 -16.23 33.55 22.05
N ARG A 141 -15.87 32.34 21.60
CA ARG A 141 -14.72 32.11 20.71
C ARG A 141 -15.25 31.92 19.29
N LYS A 142 -14.89 32.82 18.38
CA LYS A 142 -15.35 32.84 16.99
C LYS A 142 -14.16 32.66 16.03
N TRP A 143 -14.28 31.76 15.07
CA TRP A 143 -13.30 31.57 14.00
C TRP A 143 -13.86 32.16 12.71
N GLY A 144 -13.29 33.29 12.28
CA GLY A 144 -13.74 34.01 11.09
C GLY A 144 -15.19 34.46 11.13
N ASP A 145 -15.65 35.10 10.06
CA ASP A 145 -17.05 35.49 9.94
C ASP A 145 -17.94 34.37 9.41
N ASN A 146 -17.39 33.36 8.74
CA ASN A 146 -18.19 32.34 8.04
C ASN A 146 -17.96 30.91 8.53
N LEU A 147 -17.25 30.66 9.64
CA LEU A 147 -16.96 29.29 10.09
C LEU A 147 -17.83 28.87 11.28
N PHE A 148 -17.39 29.10 12.51
CA PHE A 148 -18.10 28.66 13.70
C PHE A 148 -17.77 29.50 14.94
N LYS A 149 -18.66 29.42 15.92
CA LYS A 149 -18.61 30.10 17.22
C LYS A 149 -18.88 29.07 18.32
N ILE A 150 -18.13 29.17 19.42
CA ILE A 150 -18.36 28.38 20.62
C ILE A 150 -18.58 29.31 21.80
N THR A 151 -19.71 29.10 22.48
CA THR A 151 -20.12 29.89 23.65
C THR A 151 -19.87 29.10 24.93
N TYR A 152 -19.11 29.71 25.84
CA TYR A 152 -18.71 29.13 27.12
C TYR A 152 -19.31 29.90 28.29
N GLN A 153 -19.61 29.21 29.38
CA GLN A 153 -19.86 29.85 30.68
C GLN A 153 -18.54 30.11 31.40
N VAL A 154 -18.26 31.37 31.72
CA VAL A 154 -17.07 31.78 32.46
C VAL A 154 -17.16 31.30 33.91
N SER A 155 -16.03 30.82 34.44
CA SER A 155 -15.91 30.32 35.81
C SER A 155 -14.85 31.09 36.59
N ASN A 156 -15.19 31.48 37.81
CA ASN A 156 -14.24 32.06 38.76
C ASN A 156 -13.56 31.00 39.64
N SER A 157 -13.84 29.70 39.43
CA SER A 157 -13.23 28.62 40.22
C SER A 157 -11.74 28.51 39.96
N ALA A 158 -10.96 28.24 41.01
CA ALA A 158 -9.53 27.95 40.90
C ALA A 158 -9.24 26.64 40.13
N THR A 159 -10.19 25.71 40.10
CA THR A 159 -10.10 24.41 39.43
C THR A 159 -10.70 24.39 38.02
N ALA A 160 -11.15 25.53 37.52
CA ALA A 160 -11.73 25.65 36.18
C ALA A 160 -10.66 25.41 35.09
N PRO A 161 -10.99 24.66 34.02
CA PRO A 161 -10.11 24.54 32.85
C PRO A 161 -9.73 25.91 32.29
N LEU A 162 -8.43 26.06 32.00
CA LEU A 162 -7.88 27.25 31.34
C LEU A 162 -7.86 27.01 29.83
N ILE A 163 -8.50 27.89 29.08
CA ILE A 163 -8.46 27.93 27.63
C ILE A 163 -7.59 29.11 27.21
N ASN A 164 -6.59 28.85 26.38
CA ASN A 164 -5.79 29.88 25.74
C ASN A 164 -6.48 30.29 24.46
N SER A 165 -6.68 31.59 24.28
CA SER A 165 -7.43 32.19 23.18
C SER A 165 -6.75 33.49 22.76
N TYR A 166 -7.33 34.19 21.78
CA TYR A 166 -6.87 35.50 21.35
C TYR A 166 -8.00 36.53 21.41
N ASP A 167 -7.69 37.79 21.72
CA ASP A 167 -8.66 38.89 21.60
C ASP A 167 -8.72 39.47 20.18
N ALA A 168 -9.51 40.54 20.00
CA ALA A 168 -9.67 41.23 18.71
C ALA A 168 -8.38 41.89 18.20
N ASN A 169 -7.43 42.20 19.08
CA ASN A 169 -6.13 42.75 18.70
C ASN A 169 -5.11 41.65 18.36
N GLY A 170 -5.46 40.38 18.60
CA GLY A 170 -4.59 39.23 18.40
C GLY A 170 -3.71 38.92 19.61
N ASP A 171 -3.94 39.56 20.75
CA ASP A 171 -3.19 39.31 21.99
C ASP A 171 -3.71 38.05 22.69
N SER A 172 -2.79 37.28 23.29
CA SER A 172 -3.14 36.05 23.99
C SER A 172 -3.96 36.34 25.25
N VAL A 173 -5.14 35.74 25.36
CA VAL A 173 -6.04 35.84 26.51
C VAL A 173 -6.33 34.45 27.08
N ASN A 174 -6.31 34.35 28.41
CA ASN A 174 -6.65 33.12 29.10
C ASN A 174 -8.04 33.20 29.71
N ILE A 175 -8.88 32.22 29.40
CA ILE A 175 -10.28 32.16 29.84
C ILE A 175 -10.44 30.96 30.77
N LYS A 176 -11.01 31.20 31.94
CA LYS A 176 -11.44 30.13 32.84
C LYS A 176 -12.90 29.79 32.56
N VAL A 177 -13.18 28.57 32.14
CA VAL A 177 -14.53 28.15 31.75
C VAL A 177 -15.08 27.10 32.71
N LYS A 178 -16.40 27.00 32.86
CA LYS A 178 -17.00 25.90 33.61
C LYS A 178 -16.84 24.60 32.82
N PRO A 179 -16.38 23.50 33.43
CA PRO A 179 -16.44 22.19 32.80
C PRO A 179 -17.93 21.80 32.69
N GLY A 180 -18.49 21.79 31.48
CA GLY A 180 -19.92 21.58 31.29
C GLY A 180 -20.39 21.88 29.87
N GLN A 181 -21.67 22.25 29.77
CA GLN A 181 -22.35 22.53 28.51
C GLN A 181 -21.79 23.78 27.82
N VAL A 182 -21.38 23.60 26.58
CA VAL A 182 -21.06 24.66 25.62
C VAL A 182 -22.07 24.64 24.49
N LEU A 183 -22.28 25.78 23.87
CA LEU A 183 -23.06 25.90 22.65
C LEU A 183 -22.11 26.04 21.46
N PHE A 184 -22.23 25.12 20.50
CA PHE A 184 -21.57 25.15 19.21
C PHE A 184 -22.54 25.71 18.17
N GLU A 185 -22.11 26.74 17.46
CA GLU A 185 -22.84 27.37 16.37
C GLU A 185 -21.95 27.41 15.12
N GLY A 186 -22.43 26.90 13.98
CA GLY A 186 -21.62 26.75 12.78
C GLY A 186 -22.35 27.15 11.50
N TRP A 187 -21.65 27.82 10.59
CA TRP A 187 -22.16 28.19 9.27
C TRP A 187 -21.92 27.07 8.28
N ARG A 188 -23.00 26.46 7.77
CA ARG A 188 -22.87 25.31 6.88
C ARG A 188 -22.54 25.80 5.47
N SER A 189 -21.48 25.23 4.87
CA SER A 189 -21.19 25.52 3.47
C SER A 189 -22.31 24.99 2.56
N LYS A 190 -22.94 25.88 1.78
CA LYS A 190 -23.98 25.56 0.78
C LYS A 190 -23.43 25.84 -0.62
N LYS A 191 -23.40 24.82 -1.47
CA LYS A 191 -22.84 24.89 -2.84
C LYS A 191 -21.39 25.42 -2.82
N SER A 192 -21.13 26.62 -3.34
CA SER A 192 -19.79 27.24 -3.43
C SER A 192 -19.49 28.27 -2.34
N SER A 193 -20.39 28.47 -1.36
CA SER A 193 -20.12 29.43 -0.29
C SER A 193 -19.08 28.87 0.70
N PRO A 194 -18.19 29.73 1.24
CA PRO A 194 -17.33 29.34 2.35
C PRO A 194 -18.18 28.99 3.58
N GLY A 195 -17.74 28.01 4.36
CA GLY A 195 -18.42 27.54 5.56
C GLY A 195 -17.71 26.36 6.19
N ILE A 196 -18.36 25.69 7.15
CA ILE A 196 -17.90 24.41 7.69
C ILE A 196 -18.65 23.22 7.07
N ARG A 197 -17.98 22.08 7.08
CA ARG A 197 -18.60 20.75 6.94
C ARG A 197 -18.19 19.87 8.11
N LEU A 198 -19.14 19.08 8.59
CA LEU A 198 -18.91 18.09 9.63
C LEU A 198 -18.59 16.76 8.97
N ILE A 199 -17.31 16.38 8.96
CA ILE A 199 -16.80 15.24 8.21
C ILE A 199 -16.59 14.07 9.18
N VAL A 200 -17.26 12.96 8.94
CA VAL A 200 -17.06 11.76 9.77
C VAL A 200 -15.70 11.16 9.46
N ILE A 201 -14.81 11.14 10.47
CA ILE A 201 -13.48 10.54 10.35
C ILE A 201 -13.48 9.09 10.88
N ASP A 202 -14.22 8.79 11.94
CA ASP A 202 -14.40 7.43 12.43
C ASP A 202 -15.90 7.12 12.64
N GLY A 203 -16.27 5.88 12.32
CA GLY A 203 -17.66 5.43 12.33
C GLY A 203 -18.40 5.69 11.02
N GLN A 204 -17.69 5.85 9.90
CA GLN A 204 -18.32 6.02 8.60
C GLN A 204 -19.24 4.84 8.21
N HIS A 205 -18.85 3.60 8.52
CA HIS A 205 -19.72 2.42 8.32
C HIS A 205 -20.98 2.47 9.19
N ARG A 206 -20.84 2.92 10.44
CA ARG A 206 -21.96 3.09 11.38
C ARG A 206 -22.93 4.17 10.89
N LEU A 207 -22.40 5.31 10.44
CA LEU A 207 -23.19 6.37 9.82
C LEU A 207 -23.96 5.83 8.61
N LYS A 208 -23.30 5.09 7.71
CA LYS A 208 -23.96 4.54 6.51
C LYS A 208 -25.07 3.56 6.86
N ALA A 209 -24.86 2.67 7.84
CA ALA A 209 -25.90 1.76 8.32
C ALA A 209 -27.11 2.51 8.92
N LEU A 210 -26.86 3.55 9.73
CA LEU A 210 -27.93 4.37 10.31
C LEU A 210 -28.73 5.11 9.24
N GLN A 211 -28.06 5.66 8.22
CA GLN A 211 -28.73 6.30 7.09
C GLN A 211 -29.55 5.29 6.27
N ASP A 212 -29.00 4.12 5.96
CA ASP A 212 -29.70 3.08 5.20
C ASP A 212 -30.93 2.54 5.95
N ILE A 213 -30.87 2.42 7.27
CA ILE A 213 -32.00 2.00 8.10
C ILE A 213 -33.04 3.12 8.18
N TYR A 214 -32.63 4.37 8.37
CA TYR A 214 -33.54 5.51 8.39
C TYR A 214 -34.32 5.63 7.07
N GLU A 215 -33.64 5.45 5.93
CA GLU A 215 -34.27 5.49 4.60
C GLU A 215 -35.29 4.35 4.38
N ARG A 216 -35.08 3.19 5.01
CA ARG A 216 -35.93 1.99 4.82
C ARG A 216 -37.06 1.88 5.85
N LYS A 217 -36.78 2.17 7.12
CA LYS A 217 -37.65 2.04 8.29
C LYS A 217 -37.38 3.17 9.30
N PRO A 218 -37.84 4.40 9.04
CA PRO A 218 -37.63 5.54 9.95
C PRO A 218 -38.09 5.26 11.39
N GLU A 219 -39.24 4.58 11.54
CA GLU A 219 -39.88 4.26 12.82
C GLU A 219 -39.03 3.36 13.73
N ALA A 220 -38.06 2.62 13.18
CA ALA A 220 -37.20 1.73 13.95
C ALA A 220 -36.15 2.48 14.77
N ILE A 221 -35.80 3.72 14.38
CA ILE A 221 -34.70 4.48 15.00
C ILE A 221 -35.04 5.95 15.29
N ASP A 222 -36.28 6.40 15.11
CA ASP A 222 -36.67 7.83 15.23
C ASP A 222 -36.33 8.45 16.61
N ASP A 223 -36.46 7.67 17.69
CA ASP A 223 -36.12 8.09 19.06
C ASP A 223 -34.62 7.97 19.40
N LEU A 224 -33.79 7.49 18.47
CA LEU A 224 -32.37 7.26 18.71
C LEU A 224 -31.60 8.58 18.81
N GLN A 225 -30.83 8.76 19.88
CA GLN A 225 -29.84 9.83 19.96
C GLN A 225 -28.45 9.26 19.69
N VAL A 226 -27.91 9.54 18.52
CA VAL A 226 -26.60 9.06 18.11
C VAL A 226 -25.53 9.96 18.72
N PRO A 227 -24.63 9.42 19.57
CA PRO A 227 -23.56 10.22 20.15
C PRO A 227 -22.56 10.64 19.07
N VAL A 228 -22.19 11.92 19.07
CA VAL A 228 -21.25 12.53 18.12
C VAL A 228 -20.20 13.33 18.88
N CYS A 229 -18.92 13.09 18.54
CA CYS A 229 -17.79 13.85 19.03
C CYS A 229 -17.31 14.80 17.92
N LEU A 230 -17.66 16.08 18.03
CA LEU A 230 -17.18 17.12 17.14
C LEU A 230 -15.75 17.49 17.54
N LEU A 231 -14.78 17.33 16.64
CA LEU A 231 -13.36 17.56 16.83
C LEU A 231 -12.92 18.79 16.02
N PHE A 232 -12.10 19.66 16.62
CA PHE A 232 -11.47 20.78 15.94
C PHE A 232 -10.05 21.04 16.46
N ALA A 233 -9.21 21.57 15.58
CA ALA A 233 -7.79 21.82 15.84
C ALA A 233 -7.54 23.32 16.09
N PRO A 234 -7.61 23.81 17.35
CA PRO A 234 -7.61 25.25 17.65
C PRO A 234 -6.34 25.98 17.17
N ASN A 235 -5.22 25.26 17.05
CA ASN A 235 -3.95 25.82 16.61
C ASN A 235 -3.77 25.86 15.08
N SER A 236 -4.63 25.19 14.31
CA SER A 236 -4.57 25.15 12.84
C SER A 236 -5.20 26.39 12.22
N GLN A 237 -4.72 27.59 12.59
CA GLN A 237 -5.25 28.88 12.14
C GLN A 237 -4.20 29.69 11.36
N ASP A 238 -4.65 30.55 10.44
CA ASP A 238 -3.77 31.27 9.51
C ASP A 238 -2.65 32.08 10.21
N ARG A 239 -2.94 32.76 11.33
CA ARG A 239 -1.92 33.52 12.08
C ARG A 239 -0.76 32.67 12.62
N LEU A 240 -0.92 31.36 12.74
CA LEU A 240 0.09 30.45 13.30
C LEU A 240 0.82 29.66 12.22
N LYS A 241 0.46 29.83 10.93
CA LYS A 241 1.03 29.10 9.80
C LYS A 241 2.56 29.17 9.75
N ASP A 242 3.13 30.36 9.91
CA ASP A 242 4.59 30.57 9.85
C ASP A 242 5.35 30.00 11.06
N LYS A 243 4.63 29.55 12.10
CA LYS A 243 5.21 28.89 13.29
C LYS A 243 5.29 27.37 13.13
N GLY A 244 5.03 26.84 11.93
CA GLY A 244 5.14 25.40 11.64
C GLY A 244 4.01 24.56 12.24
N VAL A 245 2.84 25.14 12.49
CA VAL A 245 1.68 24.38 12.95
C VAL A 245 1.08 23.53 11.83
N LEU A 246 0.61 22.33 12.19
CA LEU A 246 -0.09 21.43 11.27
C LEU A 246 -1.38 22.07 10.76
N SER A 247 -1.66 21.85 9.48
CA SER A 247 -2.91 22.21 8.81
C SER A 247 -4.08 21.34 9.29
N VAL A 248 -5.31 21.81 9.07
CA VAL A 248 -6.53 21.09 9.44
C VAL A 248 -6.58 19.67 8.84
N PRO A 249 -6.28 19.45 7.54
CA PRO A 249 -6.22 18.11 6.97
C PRO A 249 -5.15 17.21 7.61
N GLU A 250 -3.97 17.75 7.91
CA GLU A 250 -2.86 16.98 8.51
C GLU A 250 -3.20 16.50 9.93
N VAL A 251 -3.80 17.36 10.75
CA VAL A 251 -4.20 17.03 12.12
C VAL A 251 -5.24 15.90 12.14
N PHE A 252 -6.30 16.03 11.34
CA PHE A 252 -7.35 15.01 11.30
C PHE A 252 -6.89 13.71 10.64
N ARG A 253 -5.92 13.77 9.71
CA ARG A 253 -5.24 12.59 9.18
C ARG A 253 -4.51 11.81 10.27
N GLN A 254 -3.71 12.48 11.10
CA GLN A 254 -2.99 11.82 12.20
C GLN A 254 -3.98 11.15 13.16
N LEU A 255 -5.03 11.87 13.56
CA LEU A 255 -6.07 11.32 14.44
C LEU A 255 -6.78 10.11 13.84
N PHE A 256 -7.08 10.13 12.54
CA PHE A 256 -7.69 8.98 11.87
C PHE A 256 -6.79 7.74 11.90
N VAL A 257 -5.49 7.92 11.65
CA VAL A 257 -4.51 6.83 11.70
C VAL A 257 -4.41 6.25 13.10
N ASP A 258 -4.30 7.12 14.12
CA ASP A 258 -4.17 6.70 15.51
C ASP A 258 -5.40 5.92 16.01
N VAL A 259 -6.60 6.36 15.63
CA VAL A 259 -7.87 5.70 15.98
C VAL A 259 -8.02 4.35 15.29
N ASN A 260 -7.62 4.22 14.02
CA ASN A 260 -7.69 2.93 13.31
C ASN A 260 -6.59 1.95 13.75
N ASN A 261 -5.39 2.43 14.05
CA ASN A 261 -4.30 1.58 14.55
C ASN A 261 -4.62 0.95 15.92
N THR A 262 -5.54 1.54 16.69
CA THR A 262 -6.02 1.00 17.97
C THR A 262 -7.26 0.10 17.86
N ALA A 263 -7.94 0.04 16.71
CA ALA A 263 -9.16 -0.74 16.50
C ALA A 263 -9.09 -1.58 15.21
N GLU A 264 -8.71 -2.86 15.35
CA GLU A 264 -8.64 -3.91 14.31
C GLU A 264 -7.68 -3.64 13.12
N THR A 265 -6.86 -4.65 12.81
CA THR A 265 -5.83 -4.60 11.76
C THR A 265 -6.45 -4.49 10.37
N VAL A 266 -6.37 -3.30 9.76
CA VAL A 266 -6.62 -3.08 8.33
C VAL A 266 -5.73 -4.00 7.48
N GLY A 267 -6.31 -5.01 6.83
CA GLY A 267 -5.53 -6.00 6.07
C GLY A 267 -4.85 -5.43 4.81
N GLY A 268 -3.78 -6.10 4.35
CA GLY A 268 -3.21 -5.91 3.01
C GLY A 268 -2.35 -4.67 2.83
N HIS A 269 -2.60 -3.89 1.77
CA HIS A 269 -1.81 -2.72 1.39
C HIS A 269 -1.83 -1.58 2.42
N PHE A 270 -2.92 -1.47 3.20
CA PHE A 270 -3.04 -0.42 4.21
C PHE A 270 -2.03 -0.59 5.34
N ASN A 271 -1.77 -1.82 5.82
CA ASN A 271 -0.71 -2.09 6.79
C ASN A 271 0.67 -1.65 6.29
N ILE A 272 0.93 -1.84 5.00
CA ILE A 272 2.18 -1.39 4.38
C ILE A 272 2.22 0.13 4.39
N LEU A 273 1.21 0.83 3.87
CA LEU A 273 1.24 2.30 3.77
C LEU A 273 1.15 3.03 5.11
N LEU A 274 0.54 2.44 6.14
CA LEU A 274 0.37 3.04 7.47
C LEU A 274 1.60 2.87 8.37
N SER A 275 2.54 2.01 7.99
CA SER A 275 3.75 1.77 8.78
C SER A 275 4.68 2.98 8.71
N ASP A 276 4.70 3.73 9.80
CA ASP A 276 5.22 5.09 9.83
C ASP A 276 6.72 5.20 10.16
N ASN A 277 7.29 4.10 10.62
CA ASN A 277 8.70 3.89 10.96
C ASN A 277 9.37 2.85 10.04
N ASN A 278 8.81 2.62 8.85
CA ASN A 278 9.33 1.65 7.89
C ASN A 278 9.73 2.33 6.56
N ILE A 279 10.95 2.05 6.08
CA ILE A 279 11.50 2.71 4.88
C ILE A 279 10.76 2.27 3.62
N GLY A 280 10.43 0.98 3.48
CA GLY A 280 9.67 0.48 2.33
C GLY A 280 8.29 1.14 2.20
N SER A 281 7.65 1.41 3.33
CA SER A 281 6.37 2.10 3.44
C SER A 281 6.50 3.56 3.03
N LEU A 282 7.57 4.23 3.48
CA LEU A 282 7.91 5.59 3.05
C LEU A 282 8.18 5.65 1.54
N VAL A 283 8.94 4.70 0.98
CA VAL A 283 9.22 4.59 -0.46
C VAL A 283 7.92 4.43 -1.25
N CYS A 284 7.04 3.51 -0.85
CA CYS A 284 5.77 3.27 -1.54
C CYS A 284 4.87 4.52 -1.54
N ARG A 285 4.77 5.23 -0.40
CA ARG A 285 4.01 6.49 -0.29
C ARG A 285 4.59 7.57 -1.22
N GLN A 286 5.88 7.86 -1.11
CA GLN A 286 6.52 8.90 -1.92
C GLN A 286 6.45 8.58 -3.42
N PHE A 287 6.62 7.32 -3.80
CA PHE A 287 6.45 6.87 -5.19
C PHE A 287 5.04 7.16 -5.71
N CYS A 288 4.01 6.72 -5.00
CA CYS A 288 2.61 6.96 -5.41
C CYS A 288 2.26 8.45 -5.43
N SER A 289 2.70 9.22 -4.44
CA SER A 289 2.49 10.67 -4.37
C SER A 289 3.16 11.40 -5.53
N ASN A 290 4.37 11.01 -5.94
CA ASN A 290 5.06 11.63 -7.07
C ASN A 290 4.45 11.25 -8.42
N LEU A 291 3.97 10.02 -8.59
CA LEU A 291 3.20 9.64 -9.78
C LEU A 291 1.96 10.51 -9.93
N LEU A 292 1.20 10.71 -8.84
CA LEU A 292 -0.04 11.47 -8.86
C LEU A 292 0.15 12.95 -9.24
N LYS A 293 1.32 13.54 -8.95
CA LYS A 293 1.67 14.92 -9.31
C LYS A 293 1.96 15.12 -10.81
N LYS A 294 2.14 14.05 -11.59
CA LYS A 294 2.38 14.14 -13.04
C LYS A 294 1.07 14.44 -13.79
N GLU A 295 1.17 14.93 -15.02
CA GLU A 295 0.03 15.28 -15.88
C GLU A 295 -0.94 14.11 -16.10
N ASP A 296 -0.40 12.91 -16.32
CA ASP A 296 -1.12 11.63 -16.47
C ASP A 296 -1.17 10.82 -15.16
N GLY A 297 -0.99 11.50 -14.01
CA GLY A 297 -0.72 10.85 -12.73
C GLY A 297 -1.78 9.86 -12.25
N LYS A 298 -3.07 10.15 -12.50
CA LYS A 298 -4.16 9.21 -12.17
C LYS A 298 -4.10 7.92 -13.00
N LYS A 299 -3.76 8.03 -14.29
CA LYS A 299 -3.60 6.87 -15.18
C LYS A 299 -2.38 6.04 -14.76
N ARG A 300 -1.27 6.69 -14.42
CA ARG A 300 -0.08 5.99 -13.90
C ARG A 300 -0.34 5.28 -12.58
N LEU A 301 -1.06 5.93 -11.67
CA LEU A 301 -1.41 5.30 -10.42
C LEU A 301 -2.35 4.11 -10.65
N SER A 302 -3.24 4.15 -11.66
CA SER A 302 -4.26 3.09 -11.89
C SER A 302 -3.65 1.72 -12.17
N VAL A 303 -2.44 1.68 -12.71
CA VAL A 303 -1.67 0.46 -12.97
C VAL A 303 -0.77 0.05 -11.80
N VAL A 304 -0.83 0.76 -10.67
CA VAL A 304 -0.15 0.42 -9.42
C VAL A 304 -1.20 0.00 -8.39
N GLU A 305 -1.14 -1.23 -7.91
CA GLU A 305 -2.06 -1.69 -6.87
C GLU A 305 -1.63 -1.18 -5.49
N TRP A 306 -2.46 -0.37 -4.86
CA TRP A 306 -2.19 0.22 -3.54
C TRP A 306 -3.35 0.08 -2.55
N ASN A 307 -4.49 -0.50 -2.96
CA ASN A 307 -5.70 -0.66 -2.13
C ASN A 307 -6.23 -2.11 -2.07
N THR A 308 -5.34 -3.10 -2.05
CA THR A 308 -5.71 -4.52 -1.93
C THR A 308 -5.92 -4.86 -0.46
N LYS A 309 -7.15 -5.24 -0.10
CA LYS A 309 -7.59 -5.52 1.29
C LYS A 309 -7.05 -6.84 1.84
N LYS A 310 -6.93 -7.87 0.99
CA LYS A 310 -6.49 -9.21 1.41
C LYS A 310 -4.97 -9.27 1.56
N ALA A 311 -4.48 -9.63 2.75
CA ALA A 311 -3.06 -9.74 3.04
C ALA A 311 -2.32 -10.79 2.18
N LYS A 312 -2.99 -11.88 1.79
CA LYS A 312 -2.40 -12.87 0.87
C LYS A 312 -2.16 -12.29 -0.53
N ASP A 313 -3.03 -11.37 -0.94
CA ASP A 313 -3.08 -10.82 -2.28
C ASP A 313 -2.22 -9.55 -2.41
N SER A 314 -1.94 -8.86 -1.30
CA SER A 314 -1.14 -7.62 -1.30
C SER A 314 0.30 -7.82 -1.77
N SER A 315 0.88 -9.02 -1.61
CA SER A 315 2.24 -9.31 -2.11
C SER A 315 2.27 -9.84 -3.55
N ASN A 316 1.15 -9.74 -4.28
CA ASN A 316 1.01 -10.14 -5.67
C ASN A 316 0.42 -9.00 -6.51
N VAL A 317 0.45 -9.18 -7.83
CA VAL A 317 -0.30 -8.34 -8.78
C VAL A 317 -1.58 -9.10 -9.14
N VAL A 318 -2.74 -8.57 -8.77
CA VAL A 318 -4.02 -9.28 -8.89
C VAL A 318 -4.81 -8.82 -10.10
N ARG A 319 -4.84 -7.51 -10.35
CA ARG A 319 -5.55 -6.92 -11.48
C ARG A 319 -4.72 -7.13 -12.74
N LYS A 320 -5.41 -7.61 -13.75
CA LYS A 320 -4.81 -8.00 -15.03
C LYS A 320 -4.21 -6.84 -15.83
N TYR A 321 -4.60 -5.61 -15.52
CA TYR A 321 -4.09 -4.39 -16.15
C TYR A 321 -3.02 -3.67 -15.33
N SER A 322 -2.70 -4.13 -14.11
CA SER A 322 -1.66 -3.52 -13.28
C SER A 322 -0.26 -3.86 -13.77
N LEU A 323 0.65 -2.89 -13.71
CA LEU A 323 2.08 -3.09 -13.92
C LEU A 323 2.75 -3.61 -12.65
N THR A 324 2.35 -3.13 -11.46
CA THR A 324 2.97 -3.52 -10.20
C THR A 324 2.00 -3.34 -9.02
N SER A 325 2.46 -3.72 -7.83
CA SER A 325 1.77 -3.58 -6.57
C SER A 325 2.75 -3.03 -5.52
N ILE A 326 2.29 -2.13 -4.66
CA ILE A 326 3.13 -1.60 -3.58
C ILE A 326 3.63 -2.71 -2.65
N GLY A 327 2.86 -3.79 -2.48
CA GLY A 327 3.31 -4.92 -1.66
C GLY A 327 4.32 -5.81 -2.35
N VAL A 328 4.39 -5.79 -3.69
CA VAL A 328 5.50 -6.41 -4.42
C VAL A 328 6.78 -5.58 -4.24
N ILE A 329 6.68 -4.26 -4.36
CA ILE A 329 7.80 -3.32 -4.17
C ILE A 329 8.35 -3.42 -2.74
N GLU A 330 7.50 -3.29 -1.73
CA GLU A 330 7.91 -3.33 -0.32
C GLU A 330 8.57 -4.65 0.03
N LYS A 331 7.96 -5.77 -0.37
CA LYS A 331 8.50 -7.11 -0.11
C LYS A 331 9.86 -7.31 -0.78
N ALA A 332 9.99 -6.88 -2.05
CA ALA A 332 11.25 -6.98 -2.77
C ALA A 332 12.37 -6.20 -2.08
N LEU A 333 12.09 -4.95 -1.67
CA LEU A 333 13.06 -4.12 -0.98
C LEU A 333 13.40 -4.68 0.42
N ARG A 334 12.40 -5.12 1.18
CA ARG A 334 12.60 -5.71 2.52
C ARG A 334 13.51 -6.93 2.45
N GLU A 335 13.33 -7.78 1.44
CA GLU A 335 14.16 -8.97 1.23
C GLU A 335 15.63 -8.65 0.91
N CYS A 336 15.90 -7.50 0.30
CA CYS A 336 17.25 -7.05 -0.04
C CYS A 336 17.92 -6.25 1.08
N PHE A 337 17.23 -5.26 1.67
CA PHE A 337 17.87 -4.26 2.53
C PHE A 337 17.75 -4.52 4.03
N LYS A 338 16.77 -5.32 4.49
CA LYS A 338 16.55 -5.53 5.93
C LYS A 338 17.78 -6.12 6.66
N LYS A 339 18.67 -6.82 5.96
CA LYS A 339 19.90 -7.40 6.52
C LYS A 339 21.18 -6.76 5.95
N SER A 340 21.04 -5.64 5.23
CA SER A 340 22.11 -5.02 4.45
C SER A 340 22.11 -3.50 4.65
N PRO A 341 22.41 -3.03 5.87
CA PRO A 341 22.37 -1.60 6.21
C PRO A 341 23.40 -0.79 5.40
N SER A 342 24.56 -1.37 5.08
CA SER A 342 25.59 -0.73 4.25
C SER A 342 25.09 -0.35 2.86
N GLU A 343 24.34 -1.25 2.21
CA GLU A 343 23.77 -1.02 0.89
C GLU A 343 22.61 -0.03 0.95
N LEU A 344 21.85 -0.03 2.05
CA LEU A 344 20.79 0.96 2.28
C LEU A 344 21.38 2.38 2.45
N GLU A 345 22.42 2.51 3.27
CA GLU A 345 23.16 3.77 3.47
C GLU A 345 23.75 4.30 2.16
N TYR A 346 24.32 3.40 1.34
CA TYR A 346 24.87 3.73 0.03
C TYR A 346 23.79 4.15 -0.95
N TRP A 347 22.70 3.38 -1.08
CA TRP A 347 21.63 3.67 -2.03
C TRP A 347 20.93 5.00 -1.74
N LEU A 348 20.58 5.26 -0.48
CA LEU A 348 19.91 6.50 -0.07
C LEU A 348 20.90 7.63 0.25
N ASN A 349 22.21 7.41 0.03
CA ASN A 349 23.28 8.35 0.32
C ASN A 349 23.18 8.99 1.72
N LEU A 350 22.89 8.17 2.74
CA LEU A 350 22.60 8.66 4.09
C LEU A 350 23.81 9.36 4.73
N LYS A 351 25.04 9.01 4.30
CA LYS A 351 26.27 9.67 4.73
C LYS A 351 26.30 11.16 4.39
N ALA A 352 25.72 11.57 3.26
CA ALA A 352 25.69 12.98 2.86
C ALA A 352 24.74 13.82 3.71
N VAL A 353 23.82 13.19 4.45
CA VAL A 353 22.84 13.85 5.32
C VAL A 353 22.96 13.41 6.78
N GLU A 354 24.12 12.88 7.18
CA GLU A 354 24.33 12.33 8.51
C GLU A 354 24.06 13.38 9.60
N SER A 355 24.51 14.63 9.40
CA SER A 355 24.26 15.75 10.33
C SER A 355 22.78 16.10 10.51
N ASN A 356 21.95 15.84 9.49
CA ASN A 356 20.52 16.10 9.55
C ASN A 356 19.75 14.92 10.17
N LEU A 357 20.31 13.71 10.08
CA LEU A 357 19.74 12.50 10.68
C LEU A 357 20.13 12.36 12.15
N TYR A 358 21.30 12.87 12.53
CA TYR A 358 21.87 12.82 13.86
C TYR A 358 22.43 14.21 14.23
N PRO A 359 21.58 15.14 14.68
CA PRO A 359 22.04 16.46 15.14
C PRO A 359 22.97 16.32 16.36
N ASP A 360 24.01 17.16 16.45
CA ASP A 360 25.04 17.10 17.51
C ASP A 360 24.47 17.24 18.94
N ASP A 361 23.27 17.79 19.07
CA ASP A 361 22.57 17.99 20.35
C ASP A 361 21.95 16.69 20.91
N GLU A 362 21.86 15.62 20.12
CA GLU A 362 21.25 14.33 20.50
C GLU A 362 22.22 13.16 20.30
N GLU A 363 22.32 12.24 21.27
CA GLU A 363 23.21 11.08 21.18
C GLU A 363 22.67 10.06 20.16
N LYS A 364 23.46 9.76 19.12
CA LYS A 364 23.16 8.74 18.09
C LYS A 364 22.94 7.37 18.75
N GLY A 365 21.77 6.78 18.56
CA GLY A 365 21.36 5.51 19.16
C GLY A 365 20.56 5.65 20.45
N SER A 366 20.24 6.88 20.87
CA SER A 366 19.26 7.14 21.92
C SER A 366 17.82 6.83 21.47
N ILE A 367 16.88 6.84 22.42
CA ILE A 367 15.43 6.69 22.11
C ILE A 367 14.94 7.87 21.27
N GLU A 368 15.47 9.05 21.54
CA GLU A 368 15.10 10.29 20.84
C GLU A 368 15.72 10.33 19.45
N CYS A 369 16.92 9.78 19.25
CA CYS A 369 17.60 9.70 17.94
C CYS A 369 18.13 8.28 17.63
N PRO A 370 17.26 7.34 17.23
CA PRO A 370 17.66 5.96 16.95
C PRO A 370 18.54 5.87 15.71
N VAL A 371 19.37 4.82 15.62
CA VAL A 371 20.11 4.51 14.39
C VAL A 371 19.11 4.08 13.32
N VAL A 372 19.14 4.75 12.17
CA VAL A 372 18.25 4.45 11.06
C VAL A 372 18.51 3.03 10.54
N ASP A 373 17.45 2.22 10.54
CA ASP A 373 17.39 0.89 9.95
C ASP A 373 16.05 0.73 9.20
N TRP A 374 15.88 -0.36 8.45
CA TRP A 374 14.71 -0.65 7.63
C TRP A 374 13.37 -0.45 8.35
N ASP A 375 13.30 -0.86 9.61
CA ASP A 375 12.09 -0.81 10.46
C ASP A 375 12.24 0.20 11.64
N THR A 376 13.28 1.04 11.64
CA THR A 376 13.60 1.92 12.81
C THR A 376 14.02 3.33 12.37
N PHE A 377 13.16 4.33 12.62
CA PHE A 377 13.47 5.77 12.61
C PHE A 377 12.33 6.56 13.29
N ASN A 378 12.61 7.79 13.73
CA ASN A 378 11.62 8.65 14.38
C ASN A 378 10.92 9.64 13.40
N SER A 379 10.01 10.48 13.90
CA SER A 379 9.29 11.47 13.09
C SER A 379 10.18 12.61 12.54
N VAL A 380 11.27 12.96 13.24
CA VAL A 380 12.21 14.01 12.82
C VAL A 380 13.06 13.53 11.64
N GLN A 381 13.68 12.36 11.79
CA GLN A 381 14.47 11.67 10.77
C GLN A 381 13.61 11.34 9.53
N ARG A 382 12.32 11.05 9.72
CA ARG A 382 11.38 10.78 8.62
C ARG A 382 11.41 11.87 7.54
N LYS A 383 11.46 13.15 7.91
CA LYS A 383 11.45 14.24 6.93
C LYS A 383 12.70 14.20 6.06
N CYS A 384 13.88 14.06 6.68
CA CYS A 384 15.15 13.91 5.98
C CYS A 384 15.16 12.65 5.09
N LEU A 385 14.69 11.51 5.62
CA LEU A 385 14.57 10.27 4.86
C LEU A 385 13.60 10.38 3.69
N ALA A 386 12.49 11.10 3.84
CA ALA A 386 11.54 11.34 2.76
C ALA A 386 12.18 12.13 1.60
N GLU A 387 13.04 13.09 1.90
CA GLU A 387 13.82 13.83 0.89
C GLU A 387 14.81 12.91 0.17
N GLN A 388 15.54 12.06 0.89
CA GLN A 388 16.46 11.08 0.27
C GLN A 388 15.71 10.04 -0.57
N VAL A 389 14.57 9.53 -0.09
CA VAL A 389 13.70 8.61 -0.82
C VAL A 389 13.20 9.26 -2.11
N ASN A 390 12.76 10.52 -2.06
CA ASN A 390 12.33 11.25 -3.25
C ASN A 390 13.47 11.47 -4.26
N LYS A 391 14.70 11.61 -3.78
CA LYS A 391 15.88 11.82 -4.62
C LYS A 391 16.41 10.53 -5.26
N TYR A 392 16.43 9.41 -4.53
CA TYR A 392 17.11 8.19 -4.95
C TYR A 392 16.17 7.01 -5.23
N ALA A 393 15.14 6.81 -4.40
CA ALA A 393 14.27 5.65 -4.53
C ALA A 393 13.10 5.86 -5.49
N VAL A 394 12.48 7.04 -5.47
CA VAL A 394 11.35 7.32 -6.39
C VAL A 394 11.78 7.30 -7.86
N PRO A 395 12.90 7.95 -8.27
CA PRO A 395 13.34 7.91 -9.66
C PRO A 395 13.68 6.50 -10.15
N LEU A 396 14.19 5.62 -9.28
CA LEU A 396 14.41 4.19 -9.61
C LEU A 396 13.11 3.53 -10.08
N PHE A 397 12.05 3.61 -9.28
CA PHE A 397 10.78 2.96 -9.62
C PHE A 397 10.05 3.66 -10.76
N GLU A 398 10.13 4.98 -10.87
CA GLU A 398 9.64 5.69 -12.06
C GLU A 398 10.36 5.21 -13.33
N ASN A 399 11.69 5.07 -13.29
CA ASN A 399 12.47 4.61 -14.43
C ASN A 399 12.20 3.14 -14.76
N ILE A 400 12.04 2.26 -13.77
CA ILE A 400 11.69 0.85 -14.03
C ILE A 400 10.30 0.75 -14.66
N PHE A 401 9.27 1.28 -14.00
CA PHE A 401 7.87 1.01 -14.38
C PHE A 401 7.32 1.95 -15.45
N PHE A 402 7.94 3.10 -15.69
CA PHE A 402 7.46 4.07 -16.69
C PHE A 402 8.56 4.58 -17.63
N GLY A 403 9.84 4.34 -17.32
CA GLY A 403 10.98 4.72 -18.17
C GLY A 403 11.48 3.60 -19.09
N SER A 404 11.50 2.36 -18.62
CA SER A 404 11.99 1.22 -19.40
C SER A 404 11.06 0.91 -20.57
N LYS A 405 11.64 0.50 -21.71
CA LYS A 405 10.89 0.13 -22.92
C LYS A 405 9.82 -0.93 -22.67
N PRO A 406 10.08 -2.05 -21.97
CA PRO A 406 9.06 -3.08 -21.77
C PRO A 406 7.87 -2.60 -20.93
N TYR A 407 8.10 -1.89 -19.82
CA TYR A 407 7.01 -1.41 -19.00
C TYR A 407 6.27 -0.21 -19.62
N LYS A 408 6.99 0.65 -20.35
CA LYS A 408 6.36 1.72 -21.13
C LYS A 408 5.40 1.15 -22.18
N LYS A 409 5.83 0.14 -22.93
CA LYS A 409 4.95 -0.57 -23.89
C LYS A 409 3.75 -1.23 -23.18
N ALA A 410 3.96 -1.80 -22.00
CA ALA A 410 2.86 -2.36 -21.20
C ALA A 410 1.86 -1.29 -20.72
N PHE A 411 2.35 -0.11 -20.32
CA PHE A 411 1.52 1.04 -19.97
C PHE A 411 0.74 1.57 -21.18
N GLU A 412 1.37 1.66 -22.35
CA GLU A 412 0.73 2.09 -23.60
C GLU A 412 -0.41 1.13 -24.00
N ILE A 413 -0.23 -0.19 -23.82
CA ILE A 413 -1.29 -1.17 -24.05
C ILE A 413 -2.50 -0.91 -23.16
N PHE A 414 -2.26 -0.60 -21.88
CA PHE A 414 -3.32 -0.23 -20.94
C PHE A 414 -4.00 1.10 -21.33
N ASP A 415 -3.23 2.15 -21.60
CA ASP A 415 -3.78 3.47 -21.91
C ASP A 415 -4.62 3.44 -23.19
N GLN A 416 -4.24 2.64 -24.19
CA GLN A 416 -5.05 2.42 -25.39
C GLN A 416 -6.42 1.79 -25.08
N GLU A 417 -6.49 0.82 -24.16
CA GLU A 417 -7.78 0.24 -23.75
C GLU A 417 -8.59 1.20 -22.88
N LEU A 418 -7.93 2.05 -22.09
CA LEU A 418 -8.59 3.09 -21.32
C LEU A 418 -9.19 4.17 -22.21
N ILE A 419 -8.47 4.63 -23.24
CA ILE A 419 -8.97 5.60 -24.24
C ILE A 419 -10.22 5.05 -24.95
N LYS A 420 -10.26 3.75 -25.26
CA LYS A 420 -11.47 3.11 -25.83
C LYS A 420 -12.66 3.14 -24.87
N LEU A 421 -12.42 3.09 -23.55
CA LEU A 421 -13.47 3.26 -22.56
C LEU A 421 -13.89 4.73 -22.46
N GLU A 422 -12.94 5.67 -22.46
CA GLU A 422 -13.21 7.12 -22.46
C GLU A 422 -14.14 7.52 -23.61
N GLN A 423 -13.91 7.01 -24.82
CA GLN A 423 -14.76 7.25 -25.99
C GLN A 423 -16.21 6.74 -25.82
N LYS A 424 -16.46 5.79 -24.92
CA LYS A 424 -17.79 5.25 -24.65
C LYS A 424 -18.53 6.01 -23.55
N LEU A 425 -17.87 6.93 -22.86
CA LEU A 425 -18.50 7.74 -21.81
C LEU A 425 -19.61 8.65 -22.36
N GLU A 426 -19.52 9.04 -23.63
CA GLU A 426 -20.51 9.86 -24.33
C GLU A 426 -21.70 9.05 -24.87
N ASP A 427 -21.79 7.73 -24.61
CA ASP A 427 -22.92 6.91 -25.03
C ASP A 427 -24.20 7.28 -24.26
N ASP A 428 -25.23 7.73 -24.99
CA ASP A 428 -26.53 8.18 -24.44
C ASP A 428 -27.24 7.15 -23.54
N LYS A 429 -26.99 5.84 -23.71
CA LYS A 429 -27.71 4.79 -22.96
C LYS A 429 -26.93 4.24 -21.78
N LYS A 430 -25.61 4.11 -21.92
CA LYS A 430 -24.74 3.40 -20.96
C LYS A 430 -23.56 4.22 -20.44
N GLY A 431 -23.33 5.41 -21.00
CA GLY A 431 -22.27 6.33 -20.60
C GLY A 431 -22.30 6.59 -19.10
N LEU A 432 -23.38 7.20 -18.62
CA LEU A 432 -23.48 7.65 -17.23
C LEU A 432 -23.62 6.51 -16.20
N THR A 433 -24.32 5.42 -16.54
CA THR A 433 -24.71 4.37 -15.57
C THR A 433 -23.76 3.18 -15.53
N VAL A 434 -22.99 2.93 -16.60
CA VAL A 434 -22.13 1.74 -16.72
C VAL A 434 -20.68 2.13 -17.01
N TYR A 435 -20.43 2.94 -18.04
CA TYR A 435 -19.07 3.27 -18.46
C TYR A 435 -18.38 4.27 -17.54
N THR A 436 -19.10 5.29 -17.05
CA THR A 436 -18.57 6.25 -16.06
C THR A 436 -18.19 5.55 -14.75
N PRO A 437 -19.03 4.73 -14.10
CA PRO A 437 -18.62 3.99 -12.90
C PRO A 437 -17.43 3.05 -13.14
N ALA A 438 -17.37 2.36 -14.29
CA ALA A 438 -16.24 1.51 -14.65
C ALA A 438 -14.93 2.32 -14.81
N TYR A 439 -15.00 3.48 -15.45
CA TYR A 439 -13.87 4.39 -15.61
C TYR A 439 -13.41 4.96 -14.27
N GLU A 440 -14.35 5.44 -13.45
CA GLU A 440 -14.10 5.96 -12.11
C GLU A 440 -13.54 4.88 -11.17
N GLN A 441 -13.91 3.62 -11.33
CA GLN A 441 -13.30 2.52 -10.58
C GLN A 441 -11.83 2.31 -10.93
N ILE A 442 -11.48 2.43 -12.21
CA ILE A 442 -10.10 2.22 -12.68
C ILE A 442 -9.22 3.42 -12.32
N VAL A 443 -9.67 4.63 -12.64
CA VAL A 443 -8.86 5.86 -12.60
C VAL A 443 -9.00 6.62 -11.27
N ASP A 444 -10.20 6.65 -10.71
CA ASP A 444 -10.51 7.37 -9.47
C ASP A 444 -10.68 6.44 -8.26
N TYR A 445 -10.51 5.12 -8.45
CA TYR A 445 -10.63 4.08 -7.41
C TYR A 445 -11.97 4.04 -6.70
N MET A 446 -13.04 4.51 -7.36
CA MET A 446 -14.38 4.43 -6.80
C MET A 446 -14.88 2.99 -6.87
N GLN A 447 -15.10 2.37 -5.71
CA GLN A 447 -15.66 1.02 -5.69
C GLN A 447 -17.08 1.04 -6.23
N ILE A 448 -17.34 0.16 -7.19
CA ILE A 448 -18.69 -0.12 -7.65
C ILE A 448 -19.32 -1.06 -6.61
N PRO A 449 -20.49 -0.72 -6.04
CA PRO A 449 -21.18 -1.58 -5.10
C PRO A 449 -21.42 -2.98 -5.70
N ASP A 450 -21.01 -4.04 -4.98
CA ASP A 450 -21.35 -5.41 -5.36
C ASP A 450 -22.77 -5.71 -4.88
N ASP A 451 -23.74 -5.17 -5.62
CA ASP A 451 -25.16 -5.42 -5.39
C ASP A 451 -25.80 -6.15 -6.58
N LYS A 452 -27.06 -6.53 -6.41
CA LYS A 452 -27.80 -7.23 -7.47
C LYS A 452 -28.27 -6.28 -8.59
N GLN A 453 -27.93 -4.98 -8.55
CA GLN A 453 -28.34 -4.06 -9.59
C GLN A 453 -27.66 -4.41 -10.91
N ARG A 454 -28.43 -4.31 -12.00
CA ARG A 454 -27.98 -4.71 -13.33
C ARG A 454 -26.80 -3.84 -13.81
N ASP A 455 -26.87 -2.54 -13.58
CA ASP A 455 -25.91 -1.57 -14.10
C ASP A 455 -24.54 -1.72 -13.40
N ASN A 456 -24.52 -1.94 -12.07
CA ASN A 456 -23.29 -2.21 -11.31
C ASN A 456 -22.60 -3.49 -11.78
N LYS A 457 -23.36 -4.57 -12.02
CA LYS A 457 -22.81 -5.82 -12.59
C LYS A 457 -22.24 -5.62 -13.99
N GLU A 458 -22.92 -4.82 -14.80
CA GLU A 458 -22.44 -4.52 -16.15
C GLU A 458 -21.16 -3.67 -16.11
N ALA A 459 -21.07 -2.70 -15.20
CA ALA A 459 -19.88 -1.88 -15.01
C ALA A 459 -18.68 -2.73 -14.51
N LEU A 460 -18.89 -3.63 -13.55
CA LEU A 460 -17.87 -4.60 -13.12
C LEU A 460 -17.44 -5.54 -14.26
N ALA A 461 -18.37 -5.93 -15.15
CA ALA A 461 -18.04 -6.72 -16.33
C ALA A 461 -17.19 -5.93 -17.33
N VAL A 462 -17.42 -4.61 -17.49
CA VAL A 462 -16.58 -3.72 -18.31
C VAL A 462 -15.15 -3.66 -17.75
N VAL A 463 -14.99 -3.47 -16.43
CA VAL A 463 -13.66 -3.45 -15.78
C VAL A 463 -12.92 -4.78 -16.02
N LYS A 464 -13.63 -5.91 -15.86
CA LYS A 464 -13.07 -7.24 -16.13
C LYS A 464 -12.69 -7.42 -17.61
N ALA A 465 -13.49 -6.90 -18.53
CA ALA A 465 -13.23 -6.99 -19.96
C ALA A 465 -11.97 -6.22 -20.35
N ILE A 466 -11.76 -5.02 -19.80
CA ILE A 466 -10.53 -4.24 -19.99
C ILE A 466 -9.32 -5.02 -19.46
N GLY A 467 -9.43 -5.56 -18.25
CA GLY A 467 -8.35 -6.38 -17.68
C GLY A 467 -7.97 -7.57 -18.56
N ASN A 468 -8.95 -8.29 -19.09
CA ASN A 468 -8.70 -9.41 -20.01
C ASN A 468 -8.08 -8.95 -21.33
N ALA A 469 -8.53 -7.83 -21.90
CA ALA A 469 -8.00 -7.30 -23.16
C ALA A 469 -6.53 -6.85 -23.02
N VAL A 470 -6.18 -6.23 -21.89
CA VAL A 470 -4.79 -5.86 -21.58
C VAL A 470 -3.93 -7.12 -21.41
N GLU A 471 -4.40 -8.11 -20.65
CA GLU A 471 -3.69 -9.39 -20.45
C GLU A 471 -3.40 -10.10 -21.78
N GLU A 472 -4.39 -10.22 -22.66
CA GLU A 472 -4.26 -10.85 -23.98
C GLU A 472 -3.20 -10.14 -24.83
N LYS A 473 -3.27 -8.80 -24.93
CA LYS A 473 -2.28 -8.01 -25.69
C LYS A 473 -0.87 -8.09 -25.12
N LEU A 474 -0.74 -8.20 -23.80
CA LEU A 474 0.56 -8.38 -23.14
C LEU A 474 1.13 -9.77 -23.43
N GLU A 475 0.29 -10.81 -23.48
CA GLU A 475 0.70 -12.16 -23.86
C GLU A 475 1.16 -12.21 -25.32
N ASP A 476 0.41 -11.60 -26.25
CA ASP A 476 0.78 -11.46 -27.67
C ASP A 476 2.11 -10.71 -27.87
N SER A 477 2.38 -9.73 -27.00
CA SER A 477 3.62 -8.96 -27.01
C SER A 477 4.78 -9.65 -26.29
N GLY A 478 4.56 -10.79 -25.63
CA GLY A 478 5.56 -11.49 -24.82
C GLY A 478 5.90 -10.80 -23.48
N LEU A 479 5.10 -9.82 -23.06
CA LEU A 479 5.34 -8.98 -21.88
C LEU A 479 4.58 -9.44 -20.64
N ARG A 480 3.79 -10.53 -20.73
CA ARG A 480 3.03 -11.07 -19.60
C ARG A 480 3.89 -11.39 -18.38
N ILE A 481 5.17 -11.76 -18.59
CA ILE A 481 6.09 -12.09 -17.51
C ILE A 481 6.33 -10.92 -16.53
N LEU A 482 6.20 -9.67 -17.01
CA LEU A 482 6.42 -8.47 -16.22
C LEU A 482 5.46 -8.36 -15.04
N GLN A 483 4.25 -8.92 -15.15
CA GLN A 483 3.21 -8.80 -14.13
C GLN A 483 3.35 -9.84 -13.00
N TYR A 484 4.31 -10.78 -13.10
CA TYR A 484 4.55 -11.72 -12.01
C TYR A 484 5.35 -11.07 -10.89
N ALA A 485 4.83 -11.15 -9.66
CA ALA A 485 5.50 -10.65 -8.47
C ALA A 485 6.91 -11.24 -8.28
N LEU A 486 7.11 -12.52 -8.61
CA LEU A 486 8.42 -13.17 -8.55
C LEU A 486 9.43 -12.60 -9.55
N TYR A 487 8.97 -12.20 -10.74
CA TYR A 487 9.80 -11.53 -11.74
C TYR A 487 10.27 -10.17 -11.22
N GLN A 488 9.35 -9.35 -10.70
CA GLN A 488 9.66 -8.03 -10.16
C GLN A 488 10.58 -8.10 -8.94
N ARG A 489 10.32 -9.04 -8.02
CA ARG A 489 11.20 -9.30 -6.87
C ARG A 489 12.60 -9.76 -7.30
N ALA A 490 12.70 -10.59 -8.33
CA ALA A 490 13.98 -11.00 -8.90
C ALA A 490 14.71 -9.82 -9.58
N LEU A 491 13.98 -8.91 -10.23
CA LEU A 491 14.54 -7.70 -10.85
C LEU A 491 15.15 -6.77 -9.81
N VAL A 492 14.47 -6.54 -8.68
CA VAL A 492 15.02 -5.76 -7.55
C VAL A 492 16.21 -6.48 -6.91
N ALA A 493 16.16 -7.81 -6.78
CA ALA A 493 17.30 -8.58 -6.28
C ALA A 493 18.52 -8.55 -7.23
N PHE A 494 18.29 -8.50 -8.54
CA PHE A 494 19.34 -8.30 -9.54
C PHE A 494 19.94 -6.90 -9.43
N TRP A 495 19.10 -5.87 -9.35
CA TRP A 495 19.55 -4.49 -9.11
C TRP A 495 20.34 -4.36 -7.80
N PHE A 496 19.93 -5.05 -6.74
CA PHE A 496 20.66 -5.09 -5.48
C PHE A 496 22.08 -5.66 -5.64
N GLU A 497 22.28 -6.74 -6.43
CA GLU A 497 23.62 -7.27 -6.71
C GLU A 497 24.46 -6.26 -7.52
N LEU A 498 23.85 -5.52 -8.45
CA LEU A 498 24.53 -4.42 -9.15
C LEU A 498 24.92 -3.30 -8.18
N LEU A 499 24.06 -2.95 -7.22
CA LEU A 499 24.37 -1.98 -6.17
C LEU A 499 25.53 -2.43 -5.30
N GLN A 500 25.63 -3.71 -4.97
CA GLN A 500 26.75 -4.24 -4.18
C GLN A 500 28.08 -4.03 -4.92
N VAL A 501 28.11 -4.31 -6.22
CA VAL A 501 29.29 -4.01 -7.05
C VAL A 501 29.52 -2.50 -7.12
N GLY A 502 28.47 -1.71 -7.36
CA GLY A 502 28.53 -0.25 -7.37
C GLY A 502 29.13 0.34 -6.08
N ASN A 503 28.76 -0.19 -4.92
CA ASN A 503 29.25 0.25 -3.62
C ASN A 503 30.76 -0.02 -3.46
N ILE A 504 31.25 -1.19 -3.92
CA ILE A 504 32.69 -1.53 -3.89
C ILE A 504 33.53 -0.51 -4.69
N PHE A 505 33.00 -0.07 -5.83
CA PHE A 505 33.67 0.87 -6.73
C PHE A 505 33.24 2.33 -6.55
N ASN A 506 32.40 2.62 -5.55
CA ASN A 506 31.84 3.94 -5.25
C ASN A 506 31.16 4.62 -6.47
N VAL A 507 30.44 3.84 -7.27
CA VAL A 507 29.64 4.33 -8.41
C VAL A 507 28.41 5.06 -7.87
N ASP A 508 27.85 6.05 -8.57
CA ASP A 508 26.57 6.64 -8.16
C ASP A 508 25.41 5.63 -8.33
N PRO A 509 24.54 5.41 -7.33
CA PRO A 509 23.35 4.55 -7.46
C PRO A 509 22.45 4.88 -8.67
N GLU A 510 22.42 6.14 -9.14
CA GLU A 510 21.69 6.52 -10.35
C GLU A 510 22.28 5.87 -11.61
N ILE A 511 23.62 5.76 -11.70
CA ILE A 511 24.32 5.09 -12.80
C ILE A 511 24.02 3.58 -12.76
N ILE A 512 24.04 2.98 -11.57
CA ILE A 512 23.66 1.56 -11.40
C ILE A 512 22.22 1.32 -11.87
N THR A 513 21.32 2.26 -11.59
CA THR A 513 19.94 2.22 -12.08
C THR A 513 19.89 2.31 -13.61
N LYS A 514 20.68 3.19 -14.24
CA LYS A 514 20.76 3.27 -15.72
C LYS A 514 21.25 1.95 -16.34
N ILE A 515 22.23 1.29 -15.71
CA ILE A 515 22.71 -0.04 -16.11
C ILE A 515 21.57 -1.07 -16.05
N LEU A 516 20.82 -1.10 -14.93
CA LEU A 516 19.65 -1.98 -14.80
C LEU A 516 18.65 -1.77 -15.93
N ILE A 517 18.28 -0.51 -16.22
CA ILE A 517 17.31 -0.19 -17.26
C ILE A 517 17.82 -0.61 -18.64
N SER A 518 19.11 -0.38 -18.94
CA SER A 518 19.71 -0.81 -20.21
C SER A 518 19.62 -2.33 -20.40
N ILE A 519 19.91 -3.10 -19.34
CA ILE A 519 19.82 -4.57 -19.39
C ILE A 519 18.37 -5.04 -19.49
N LEU A 520 17.44 -4.39 -18.78
CA LEU A 520 16.01 -4.70 -18.85
C LEU A 520 15.44 -4.44 -20.26
N ASP A 521 15.83 -3.33 -20.89
CA ASP A 521 15.48 -3.01 -22.27
C ASP A 521 16.03 -4.05 -23.25
N GLU A 522 17.27 -4.49 -23.03
CA GLU A 522 17.90 -5.52 -23.84
C GLU A 522 17.21 -6.88 -23.68
N GLN A 523 16.86 -7.29 -22.46
CA GLN A 523 16.14 -8.53 -22.16
C GLN A 523 14.82 -8.69 -22.92
N HIS A 524 14.13 -7.58 -23.16
CA HIS A 524 12.83 -7.53 -23.86
C HIS A 524 12.92 -6.98 -25.29
N SER A 525 14.12 -6.86 -25.84
CA SER A 525 14.33 -6.54 -27.25
C SER A 525 13.78 -7.64 -28.15
N ASP A 526 13.53 -7.33 -29.43
CA ASP A 526 13.03 -8.34 -30.38
C ASP A 526 14.00 -9.51 -30.57
N GLU A 527 15.30 -9.28 -30.38
CA GLU A 527 16.35 -10.29 -30.44
C GLU A 527 16.33 -11.22 -29.22
N MET A 528 16.15 -10.66 -28.02
CA MET A 528 16.33 -11.40 -26.75
C MET A 528 15.04 -11.79 -26.03
N LYS A 529 13.86 -11.28 -26.44
CA LYS A 529 12.57 -11.62 -25.80
C LYS A 529 12.29 -13.12 -25.75
N GLY A 530 12.86 -13.88 -26.69
CA GLY A 530 12.77 -15.34 -26.72
C GLY A 530 13.48 -16.04 -25.56
N VAL A 531 14.39 -15.37 -24.85
CA VAL A 531 15.13 -15.92 -23.71
C VAL A 531 14.23 -16.17 -22.51
N LEU A 532 13.26 -15.28 -22.27
CA LEU A 532 12.33 -15.35 -21.15
C LEU A 532 11.07 -16.16 -21.44
N SER A 533 10.99 -16.79 -22.62
CA SER A 533 9.81 -17.53 -23.04
C SER A 533 9.67 -18.85 -22.29
N TYR A 534 8.47 -19.11 -21.76
CA TYR A 534 8.13 -20.41 -21.17
C TYR A 534 8.26 -21.58 -22.18
N LYS A 535 8.32 -21.31 -23.49
CA LYS A 535 8.51 -22.34 -24.52
C LYS A 535 9.94 -22.92 -24.55
N ARG A 536 10.90 -22.27 -23.90
CA ARG A 536 12.30 -22.72 -23.82
C ARG A 536 12.46 -23.85 -22.82
N GLY A 537 13.27 -24.84 -23.16
CA GLY A 537 13.49 -26.03 -22.32
C GLY A 537 14.08 -25.66 -20.97
N TYR A 538 15.09 -24.80 -20.94
CA TYR A 538 15.77 -24.35 -19.71
C TYR A 538 14.91 -23.48 -18.77
N MET A 539 13.78 -22.94 -19.25
CA MET A 539 12.84 -22.16 -18.43
C MET A 539 11.86 -23.04 -17.65
N GLN A 540 11.72 -24.31 -18.06
CA GLN A 540 10.86 -25.27 -17.38
C GLN A 540 11.49 -25.74 -16.07
N TYR A 541 10.67 -26.18 -15.12
CA TYR A 541 11.04 -26.74 -13.80
C TYR A 541 11.68 -25.75 -12.82
N SER A 542 12.41 -24.73 -13.27
CA SER A 542 12.96 -23.64 -12.43
C SER A 542 12.03 -22.44 -12.34
N VAL A 543 11.46 -22.01 -13.48
CA VAL A 543 10.62 -20.82 -13.57
C VAL A 543 9.18 -21.18 -13.92
N PHE A 544 8.98 -22.04 -14.91
CA PHE A 544 7.64 -22.42 -15.39
C PHE A 544 7.36 -23.91 -15.23
N GLN A 545 6.09 -24.24 -15.07
CA GLN A 545 5.55 -25.58 -15.26
C GLN A 545 4.47 -25.50 -16.36
N GLY A 546 4.83 -25.90 -17.58
CA GLY A 546 4.04 -25.60 -18.77
C GLY A 546 4.07 -24.11 -19.06
N SER A 547 2.90 -23.45 -19.06
CA SER A 547 2.76 -22.00 -19.22
C SER A 547 2.64 -21.25 -17.89
N THR A 548 2.50 -21.95 -16.76
CA THR A 548 2.26 -21.33 -15.46
C THR A 548 3.56 -21.12 -14.72
N ILE A 549 3.77 -19.93 -14.14
CA ILE A 549 4.94 -19.67 -13.30
C ILE A 549 4.88 -20.48 -12.00
N ILE A 550 6.02 -21.03 -11.58
CA ILE A 550 6.16 -21.73 -10.31
C ILE A 550 6.20 -20.70 -9.17
N THR A 551 5.31 -20.83 -8.20
CA THR A 551 5.19 -19.88 -7.07
C THR A 551 6.06 -20.28 -5.88
N LEU A 552 7.36 -20.45 -6.12
CA LEU A 552 8.35 -20.81 -5.08
C LEU A 552 9.46 -19.76 -5.00
N GLU A 553 10.09 -19.65 -3.84
CA GLU A 553 11.20 -18.70 -3.62
C GLU A 553 12.42 -19.01 -4.50
N GLU A 554 12.58 -20.29 -4.85
CA GLU A 554 13.65 -20.76 -5.73
C GLU A 554 13.50 -20.20 -7.15
N THR A 555 12.27 -19.93 -7.60
CA THR A 555 12.01 -19.27 -8.88
C THR A 555 12.51 -17.83 -8.89
N ARG A 556 12.41 -17.11 -7.76
CA ARG A 556 13.01 -15.76 -7.61
C ARG A 556 14.52 -15.81 -7.81
N LYS A 557 15.19 -16.78 -7.19
CA LYS A 557 16.65 -16.97 -7.30
C LYS A 557 17.05 -17.35 -8.72
N ALA A 558 16.32 -18.26 -9.36
CA ALA A 558 16.54 -18.63 -10.74
C ALA A 558 16.42 -17.41 -11.67
N LEU A 559 15.33 -16.64 -11.59
CA LEU A 559 15.17 -15.43 -12.40
C LEU A 559 16.28 -14.40 -12.16
N LYS A 560 16.70 -14.18 -10.91
CA LYS A 560 17.84 -13.30 -10.59
C LYS A 560 19.11 -13.75 -11.30
N ASN A 561 19.43 -15.04 -11.25
CA ASN A 561 20.63 -15.59 -11.90
C ASN A 561 20.51 -15.55 -13.43
N LEU A 562 19.32 -15.73 -13.99
CA LEU A 562 19.08 -15.52 -15.42
C LEU A 562 19.33 -14.07 -15.83
N PHE A 563 18.91 -13.08 -15.03
CA PHE A 563 19.18 -11.67 -15.30
C PHE A 563 20.67 -11.35 -15.20
N LEU A 564 21.36 -11.85 -14.18
CA LEU A 564 22.81 -11.71 -14.03
C LEU A 564 23.57 -12.30 -15.21
N SER A 565 23.06 -13.37 -15.83
CA SER A 565 23.69 -14.03 -16.99
C SER A 565 23.82 -13.10 -18.20
N PHE A 566 23.02 -12.02 -18.31
CA PHE A 566 23.20 -11.00 -19.34
C PHE A 566 24.52 -10.24 -19.21
N LEU A 567 25.12 -10.17 -18.02
CA LEU A 567 26.44 -9.56 -17.78
C LEU A 567 27.59 -10.40 -18.36
N GLY A 568 27.35 -11.67 -18.74
CA GLY A 568 28.33 -12.50 -19.43
C GLY A 568 28.42 -12.23 -20.94
N ARG A 569 27.56 -11.36 -21.49
CA ARG A 569 27.54 -11.01 -22.92
C ARG A 569 28.43 -9.80 -23.19
N GLU A 570 29.28 -9.93 -24.21
CA GLU A 570 30.19 -8.86 -24.63
C GLU A 570 29.45 -7.58 -25.06
N GLN A 571 28.30 -7.72 -25.74
CA GLN A 571 27.46 -6.58 -26.15
C GLN A 571 26.92 -5.81 -24.95
N THR A 572 26.40 -6.53 -23.93
CA THR A 572 25.91 -5.91 -22.70
C THR A 572 27.03 -5.16 -22.00
N LEU A 573 28.22 -5.76 -21.86
CA LEU A 573 29.37 -5.13 -21.22
C LEU A 573 29.85 -3.89 -21.97
N ALA A 574 29.84 -3.91 -23.31
CA ALA A 574 30.16 -2.73 -24.13
C ALA A 574 29.17 -1.58 -23.88
N HIS A 575 27.87 -1.86 -23.82
CA HIS A 575 26.87 -0.84 -23.46
C HIS A 575 27.07 -0.30 -22.05
N ILE A 576 27.42 -1.16 -21.08
CA ILE A 576 27.73 -0.71 -19.71
C ILE A 576 28.97 0.17 -19.70
N GLN A 577 30.00 -0.17 -20.46
CA GLN A 577 31.21 0.63 -20.60
C GLN A 577 30.88 2.05 -21.07
N ASP A 578 30.03 2.19 -22.08
CA ASP A 578 29.59 3.49 -22.57
C ASP A 578 28.82 4.30 -21.51
N ILE A 579 28.03 3.65 -20.67
CA ILE A 579 27.30 4.31 -19.56
C ILE A 579 28.28 4.83 -18.49
N VAL A 580 29.37 4.12 -18.20
CA VAL A 580 30.30 4.47 -17.10
C VAL A 580 31.51 5.29 -17.53
N LYS A 581 31.73 5.48 -18.83
CA LYS A 581 32.94 6.09 -19.40
C LYS A 581 33.31 7.45 -18.82
N ASP A 582 32.32 8.30 -18.54
CA ASP A 582 32.52 9.67 -18.06
C ASP A 582 32.39 9.82 -16.53
N THR A 583 32.34 8.71 -15.80
CA THR A 583 32.08 8.71 -14.35
C THR A 583 33.34 8.77 -13.50
N GLY A 584 34.52 8.65 -14.13
CA GLY A 584 35.82 8.72 -13.45
C GLY A 584 36.19 7.49 -12.63
N ILE A 585 35.41 6.40 -12.73
CA ILE A 585 35.71 5.13 -12.08
C ILE A 585 36.74 4.32 -12.87
N ASN A 586 37.34 3.32 -12.22
CA ASN A 586 38.11 2.28 -12.91
C ASN A 586 37.14 1.34 -13.64
N ASP A 587 36.81 1.69 -14.88
CA ASP A 587 35.86 0.98 -15.73
C ASP A 587 36.28 -0.47 -15.97
N HIS A 588 37.57 -0.72 -16.20
CA HIS A 588 38.11 -2.05 -16.41
C HIS A 588 37.81 -3.00 -15.24
N ASP A 589 38.16 -2.62 -14.01
CA ASP A 589 37.97 -3.50 -12.85
C ASP A 589 36.50 -3.64 -12.46
N PHE A 590 35.71 -2.57 -12.64
CA PHE A 590 34.26 -2.60 -12.45
C PHE A 590 33.58 -3.58 -13.42
N LEU A 591 33.90 -3.48 -14.73
CA LEU A 591 33.38 -4.38 -15.76
C LEU A 591 33.86 -5.81 -15.55
N ALA A 592 35.12 -6.02 -15.15
CA ALA A 592 35.64 -7.34 -14.83
C ALA A 592 34.85 -7.99 -13.68
N LYS A 593 34.49 -7.22 -12.63
CA LYS A 593 33.70 -7.74 -11.51
C LYS A 593 32.27 -8.07 -11.91
N LEU A 594 31.65 -7.26 -12.77
CA LEU A 594 30.34 -7.55 -13.35
C LEU A 594 30.39 -8.80 -14.23
N LYS A 595 31.43 -8.94 -15.05
CA LYS A 595 31.64 -10.12 -15.90
C LYS A 595 31.83 -11.39 -15.09
N GLU A 596 32.60 -11.36 -14.00
CA GLU A 596 32.76 -12.49 -13.07
C GLU A 596 31.39 -12.97 -12.55
N LYS A 597 30.54 -12.05 -12.12
CA LYS A 597 29.16 -12.36 -11.69
C LYS A 597 28.33 -12.92 -12.84
N GLY A 598 28.46 -12.36 -14.04
CA GLY A 598 27.76 -12.78 -15.25
C GLY A 598 28.17 -14.16 -15.75
N ASP A 599 29.44 -14.54 -15.59
CA ASP A 599 29.99 -15.83 -16.01
C ASP A 599 29.58 -16.96 -15.04
N LEU A 600 29.42 -16.65 -13.74
CA LEU A 600 28.99 -17.62 -12.72
C LEU A 600 27.47 -17.87 -12.72
N ALA A 601 26.67 -16.86 -13.09
CA ALA A 601 25.23 -16.91 -12.94
C ALA A 601 24.50 -17.98 -13.81
N PRO A 602 24.92 -18.27 -15.06
CA PRO A 602 24.32 -19.34 -15.85
C PRO A 602 24.41 -20.70 -15.16
N SER A 603 25.55 -21.01 -14.53
CA SER A 603 25.73 -22.27 -13.80
C SER A 603 24.78 -22.37 -12.60
N GLU A 604 24.61 -21.28 -11.84
CA GLU A 604 23.67 -21.24 -10.71
C GLU A 604 22.19 -21.31 -11.15
N PHE A 605 21.87 -20.77 -12.34
CA PHE A 605 20.55 -20.94 -12.95
C PHE A 605 20.30 -22.41 -13.32
N ILE A 606 21.26 -23.07 -13.97
CA ILE A 606 21.16 -24.48 -14.36
C ILE A 606 21.11 -25.41 -13.14
N LYS A 607 21.83 -25.11 -12.05
CA LYS A 607 21.67 -25.83 -10.77
C LYS A 607 20.24 -25.74 -10.24
N SER A 608 19.60 -24.57 -10.36
CA SER A 608 18.21 -24.38 -9.96
C SER A 608 17.23 -25.17 -10.85
N PHE A 609 17.49 -25.21 -12.15
CA PHE A 609 16.79 -26.06 -13.12
C PHE A 609 16.90 -27.55 -12.77
N GLU A 610 18.12 -28.05 -12.53
CA GLU A 610 18.37 -29.44 -12.18
C GLU A 610 17.61 -29.85 -10.90
N LYS A 611 17.67 -29.04 -9.85
CA LYS A 611 16.91 -29.28 -8.61
C LYS A 611 15.40 -29.35 -8.86
N GLY A 612 14.87 -28.43 -9.68
CA GLY A 612 13.46 -28.41 -10.07
C GLY A 612 13.07 -29.65 -10.87
N PHE A 613 13.89 -30.02 -11.85
CA PHE A 613 13.69 -31.18 -12.70
C PHE A 613 13.67 -32.48 -11.90
N ILE A 614 14.67 -32.71 -11.02
CA ILE A 614 14.73 -33.91 -10.18
C ILE A 614 13.46 -34.04 -9.32
N LYS A 615 13.01 -32.94 -8.72
CA LYS A 615 11.80 -32.93 -7.89
C LYS A 615 10.54 -33.24 -8.69
N ASP A 616 10.40 -32.69 -9.89
CA ASP A 616 9.24 -32.97 -10.75
C ASP A 616 9.30 -34.41 -11.30
N PHE A 617 10.45 -34.84 -11.82
CA PHE A 617 10.68 -36.16 -12.38
C PHE A 617 10.35 -37.27 -11.37
N LYS A 618 10.81 -37.14 -10.11
CA LYS A 618 10.47 -38.10 -9.03
C LYS A 618 8.95 -38.26 -8.84
N ARG A 619 8.14 -37.26 -9.18
CA ARG A 619 6.66 -37.31 -9.08
C ARG A 619 5.98 -37.77 -10.37
N THR A 620 6.57 -37.48 -11.53
CA THR A 620 5.89 -37.58 -12.84
C THR A 620 6.47 -38.64 -13.78
N TYR A 621 7.56 -39.33 -13.41
CA TYR A 621 8.24 -40.31 -14.29
C TYR A 621 7.30 -41.42 -14.82
N THR A 622 6.29 -41.82 -14.06
CA THR A 622 5.30 -42.82 -14.48
C THR A 622 4.48 -42.37 -15.70
N LEU A 623 4.21 -41.06 -15.80
CA LEU A 623 3.46 -40.42 -16.88
C LEU A 623 4.36 -39.96 -18.04
N ASN A 624 5.68 -39.98 -17.87
CA ASN A 624 6.62 -39.48 -18.87
C ASN A 624 6.59 -40.37 -20.13
N GLN A 625 6.23 -39.79 -21.28
CA GLN A 625 6.13 -40.53 -22.55
C GLN A 625 7.49 -40.82 -23.19
N SER A 626 8.55 -40.14 -22.74
CA SER A 626 9.91 -40.32 -23.25
C SER A 626 10.60 -41.56 -22.69
N LEU A 627 10.06 -42.15 -21.61
CA LEU A 627 10.59 -43.36 -20.99
C LEU A 627 9.89 -44.61 -21.56
N SER A 628 10.69 -45.62 -21.92
CA SER A 628 10.16 -46.92 -22.31
C SER A 628 9.48 -47.65 -21.14
N PRO A 629 8.55 -48.59 -21.39
CA PRO A 629 7.94 -49.38 -20.32
C PRO A 629 8.96 -50.09 -19.41
N ALA A 630 10.05 -50.60 -19.98
CA ALA A 630 11.11 -51.27 -19.23
C ALA A 630 11.89 -50.30 -18.33
N GLU A 631 12.14 -49.07 -18.77
CA GLU A 631 12.80 -48.04 -17.94
C GLU A 631 11.89 -47.59 -16.80
N LYS A 632 10.58 -47.46 -17.04
CA LYS A 632 9.60 -47.14 -15.99
C LYS A 632 9.55 -48.23 -14.93
N ASP A 633 9.48 -49.50 -15.34
CA ASP A 633 9.49 -50.63 -14.40
C ASP A 633 10.79 -50.66 -13.57
N LYS A 634 11.93 -50.39 -14.20
CA LYS A 634 13.22 -50.34 -13.49
C LYS A 634 13.26 -49.22 -12.44
N ILE A 635 12.80 -48.02 -12.78
CA ILE A 635 12.74 -46.88 -11.84
C ILE A 635 11.75 -47.18 -10.70
N GLN A 636 10.60 -47.77 -11.02
CA GLN A 636 9.57 -48.11 -10.03
C GLN A 636 10.05 -49.21 -9.06
N GLN A 637 10.78 -50.21 -9.53
CA GLN A 637 11.40 -51.24 -8.69
C GLN A 637 12.46 -50.63 -7.76
N ALA A 638 13.30 -49.73 -8.29
CA ALA A 638 14.31 -49.04 -7.50
C ALA A 638 13.66 -48.14 -6.42
N GLU A 639 12.57 -47.43 -6.75
CA GLU A 639 11.81 -46.61 -5.79
C GLU A 639 11.18 -47.46 -4.69
N ALA A 640 10.55 -48.60 -5.04
CA ALA A 640 9.93 -49.51 -4.08
C ALA A 640 10.97 -50.11 -3.12
N LYS A 641 12.13 -50.52 -3.65
CA LYS A 641 13.27 -51.03 -2.88
C LYS A 641 13.82 -49.97 -1.93
N GLN A 642 14.00 -48.73 -2.40
CA GLN A 642 14.45 -47.63 -1.55
C GLN A 642 13.43 -47.30 -0.45
N LYS A 643 12.13 -47.26 -0.75
CA LYS A 643 11.06 -47.06 0.25
C LYS A 643 11.04 -48.17 1.29
N GLN A 644 11.24 -49.42 0.88
CA GLN A 644 11.36 -50.55 1.79
C GLN A 644 12.58 -50.39 2.72
N HIS A 645 13.77 -50.08 2.18
CA HIS A 645 14.96 -49.88 2.99
C HIS A 645 14.81 -48.71 3.98
N LYS A 646 14.19 -47.59 3.58
CA LYS A 646 13.89 -46.45 4.47
C LYS A 646 12.94 -46.85 5.60
N LYS A 647 11.95 -47.72 5.33
CA LYS A 647 11.04 -48.26 6.35
C LYS A 647 11.79 -49.18 7.32
N GLU A 648 12.60 -50.11 6.82
CA GLU A 648 13.43 -51.00 7.63
C GLU A 648 14.41 -50.23 8.52
N TYR A 649 14.96 -49.12 8.04
CA TYR A 649 15.80 -48.21 8.82
C TYR A 649 15.01 -47.53 9.96
N ARG A 650 13.79 -47.01 9.68
CA ARG A 650 12.90 -46.46 10.72
C ARG A 650 12.53 -47.50 11.78
N ASP A 651 12.34 -48.75 11.36
CA ASP A 651 12.05 -49.88 12.23
C ASP A 651 13.31 -50.45 12.93
N LYS A 652 14.48 -49.81 12.77
CA LYS A 652 15.80 -50.20 13.32
C LYS A 652 16.27 -51.61 12.92
N THR A 653 15.77 -52.12 11.79
CA THR A 653 16.12 -53.44 11.24
C THR A 653 17.18 -53.38 10.15
N ARG A 654 17.56 -52.18 9.70
CA ARG A 654 18.61 -51.92 8.71
C ARG A 654 19.47 -50.72 9.14
N ALA A 655 20.78 -50.74 8.84
CA ALA A 655 21.67 -49.61 9.06
C ALA A 655 21.46 -48.50 8.00
N LYS A 656 21.83 -47.25 8.32
CA LYS A 656 21.65 -46.11 7.42
C LYS A 656 22.45 -46.27 6.11
N GLU A 657 23.65 -46.84 6.20
CA GLU A 657 24.53 -47.06 5.04
C GLU A 657 23.99 -48.09 4.03
N ASP A 658 23.05 -48.95 4.43
CA ASP A 658 22.52 -50.04 3.60
C ASP A 658 21.26 -49.63 2.81
N ILE A 659 20.89 -48.35 2.83
CA ILE A 659 19.75 -47.84 2.06
C ILE A 659 20.12 -47.83 0.58
N SER A 660 19.20 -48.28 -0.29
CA SER A 660 19.49 -48.33 -1.72
C SER A 660 19.47 -46.91 -2.31
N HIS A 661 20.56 -46.54 -2.97
CA HIS A 661 20.70 -45.28 -3.72
C HIS A 661 20.38 -45.43 -5.22
N GLU A 662 20.04 -46.64 -5.67
CA GLU A 662 19.79 -46.99 -7.07
C GLU A 662 18.70 -46.12 -7.73
N PHE A 663 17.69 -45.71 -6.96
CA PHE A 663 16.67 -44.78 -7.45
C PHE A 663 17.24 -43.38 -7.69
N ASP A 664 18.02 -42.85 -6.76
CA ASP A 664 18.63 -41.53 -6.88
C ASP A 664 19.71 -41.50 -7.98
N ASP A 665 20.47 -42.57 -8.14
CA ASP A 665 21.46 -42.73 -9.21
C ASP A 665 20.81 -42.73 -10.59
N LEU A 666 19.69 -43.47 -10.74
CA LEU A 666 18.92 -43.49 -11.98
C LEU A 666 18.36 -42.09 -12.29
N VAL A 667 17.75 -41.42 -11.32
CA VAL A 667 17.23 -40.05 -11.48
C VAL A 667 18.37 -39.08 -11.84
N GLY A 668 19.53 -39.19 -11.20
CA GLY A 668 20.73 -38.40 -11.49
C GLY A 668 21.19 -38.57 -12.95
N SER A 669 21.22 -39.80 -13.46
CA SER A 669 21.62 -40.07 -14.85
C SER A 669 20.71 -39.39 -15.89
N TYR A 670 19.40 -39.32 -15.63
CA TYR A 670 18.44 -38.60 -16.48
C TYR A 670 18.56 -37.08 -16.32
N SER A 671 18.88 -36.62 -15.11
CA SER A 671 19.14 -35.21 -14.82
C SER A 671 20.31 -34.69 -15.66
N ILE A 672 21.44 -35.42 -15.69
CA ILE A 672 22.65 -35.02 -16.43
C ILE A 672 22.34 -34.73 -17.91
N LYS A 673 21.68 -35.66 -18.60
CA LYS A 673 21.35 -35.48 -20.04
C LYS A 673 20.42 -34.28 -20.28
N THR A 674 19.45 -34.09 -19.39
CA THR A 674 18.47 -32.98 -19.50
C THR A 674 19.16 -31.64 -19.20
N ARG A 675 20.04 -31.63 -18.20
CA ARG A 675 20.87 -30.50 -17.79
C ARG A 675 21.79 -30.04 -18.90
N GLU A 676 22.52 -30.96 -19.54
CA GLU A 676 23.42 -30.63 -20.67
C GLU A 676 22.65 -29.98 -21.83
N ARG A 677 21.48 -30.51 -22.16
CA ARG A 677 20.61 -29.93 -23.18
C ARG A 677 20.11 -28.53 -22.82
N ALA A 678 19.64 -28.35 -21.58
CA ALA A 678 19.17 -27.04 -21.10
C ALA A 678 20.30 -26.00 -21.04
N SER A 679 21.50 -26.44 -20.63
CA SER A 679 22.71 -25.62 -20.59
C SER A 679 23.12 -25.16 -22.00
N ALA A 680 23.16 -26.08 -22.97
CA ALA A 680 23.47 -25.75 -24.36
C ALA A 680 22.43 -24.78 -24.96
N GLU A 681 21.13 -25.02 -24.72
CA GLU A 681 20.05 -24.14 -25.19
C GLU A 681 20.15 -22.73 -24.57
N LEU A 682 20.48 -22.63 -23.28
CA LEU A 682 20.66 -21.34 -22.61
C LEU A 682 21.87 -20.58 -23.16
N LYS A 683 23.00 -21.27 -23.35
CA LYS A 683 24.22 -20.69 -23.92
C LYS A 683 23.96 -20.11 -25.31
N GLU A 684 23.28 -20.87 -26.16
CA GLU A 684 22.89 -20.44 -27.50
C GLU A 684 21.92 -19.25 -27.44
N ALA A 685 20.89 -19.32 -26.58
CA ALA A 685 19.89 -18.27 -26.45
C ALA A 685 20.48 -16.93 -25.96
N LEU A 686 21.54 -16.96 -25.14
CA LEU A 686 22.23 -15.78 -24.63
C LEU A 686 23.45 -15.37 -25.45
N ASN A 687 23.89 -16.15 -26.44
CA ASN A 687 25.14 -15.95 -27.18
C ASN A 687 26.37 -15.80 -26.25
N LEU A 688 26.51 -16.65 -25.23
CA LEU A 688 27.62 -16.59 -24.28
C LEU A 688 28.93 -17.10 -24.88
N SER A 689 30.03 -16.43 -24.55
CA SER A 689 31.38 -16.80 -25.01
C SER A 689 31.95 -18.00 -24.26
N LEU A 690 31.72 -18.08 -22.95
CA LEU A 690 32.18 -19.18 -22.09
C LEU A 690 31.20 -20.34 -22.05
N ASP A 691 31.74 -21.55 -21.86
CA ASP A 691 30.94 -22.72 -21.54
C ASP A 691 30.39 -22.62 -20.11
N ILE A 692 29.15 -23.07 -19.93
CA ILE A 692 28.50 -23.13 -18.62
C ILE A 692 29.07 -24.34 -17.88
N ILE A 693 30.01 -24.10 -16.97
CA ILE A 693 30.66 -25.16 -16.17
C ILE A 693 29.66 -25.66 -15.14
N SER A 694 29.31 -26.95 -15.21
CA SER A 694 28.48 -27.63 -14.22
C SER A 694 29.41 -28.33 -13.22
N GLU A 695 29.53 -27.81 -12.00
CA GLU A 695 30.14 -28.57 -10.92
C GLU A 695 29.18 -29.68 -10.48
N ASP A 696 29.66 -30.92 -10.45
CA ASP A 696 28.90 -32.07 -9.97
C ASP A 696 28.72 -32.00 -8.45
N SER A 697 27.67 -31.31 -7.99
CA SER A 697 27.30 -31.32 -6.57
C SER A 697 26.42 -32.53 -6.26
N TYR A 698 27.03 -33.70 -6.08
CA TYR A 698 26.43 -34.76 -5.26
C TYR A 698 26.60 -34.38 -3.79
N GLU A 699 25.79 -33.44 -3.30
CA GLU A 699 25.57 -33.32 -1.85
C GLU A 699 24.43 -34.27 -1.47
N GLU A 700 24.75 -35.25 -0.62
CA GLU A 700 23.77 -36.11 0.04
C GLU A 700 22.74 -35.24 0.78
N TYR A 701 21.56 -35.08 0.18
CA TYR A 701 20.44 -34.45 0.85
C TYR A 701 19.90 -35.41 1.92
N GLY A 702 20.35 -35.20 3.15
CA GLY A 702 19.74 -35.77 4.34
C GLY A 702 18.31 -35.25 4.48
N ASP A 703 17.36 -36.18 4.64
CA ASP A 703 16.00 -35.91 5.07
C ASP A 703 16.05 -35.26 6.49
N GLU A 704 16.05 -33.93 6.57
CA GLU A 704 15.61 -33.22 7.78
C GLU A 704 14.09 -32.97 7.68
N GLU A 705 13.32 -34.01 7.99
CA GLU A 705 12.01 -33.85 8.62
C GLU A 705 12.19 -34.16 10.11
N ALA A 706 12.23 -33.10 10.92
CA ALA A 706 11.91 -33.09 12.34
C ALA A 706 10.88 -31.99 12.58
#